data_AF-M3J6V7-F1
#
_entry.id   AF-M3J6V7-F1
#
_cell.length_a   1.000
_cell.length_b   1.000
_cell.length_c   1.000
_cell.angle_alpha   90.00
_cell.angle_beta   90.00
_cell.angle_gamma   90.00
#
_symmetry.space_group_name_H-M   'P 1'
#
loop_
_entity.id
_entity.type
_entity.pdbx_description
1 polymer ?
#
loop_
_entity_poly.entity_id
_entity_poly.type
_entity_poly.pdbx_seq_one_letter_code
_entity_poly.pdbx_strand_id
1 'polypeptide(L)'
;MFLQRLSRLPLLSLPRFVPVRFNTTTSTPQFSEQEIENSKKWLETFTYSQIPTHVFHIAFSRASGPGGQKVNKTSSKATVSLEPGLWMSSQVCYWIPKPVQAQLKSKGVRYVTKHGGLLIQSDTSRNRDENVELCFKRLLEEIKSKVYFASETSEEDKEKWAQLEEDFKERKKFHKKKQSDKKKNRSMKLSIMAVNEPVTGAIQSVIKVIRTTVDEQLKNSTGDLLKQVSDDSIFTDGCQRLQDTIDKSNLDFKITIDETSLTDELKAETDAYNDKIDTKLKEFIISSAFKTFIQSKMENFDNKTENAEIFNSIALILDFEISLVINIDSTLKFVFYESIDQITKQLFSISTPAIENFWNYLESRLQLIKEKVYSKTPSERMTLLETFNYLTDKLIVKNEDGKRDTYKQDSFNDVFHSRVRFFLTNILEFEDMTGLNKYFLTSNTTTPGLQVNDRYLADVIEIQKLLKNPLYYLKRENHKQLAQMSEKISSVLKELIKEEEKFRTSFPLSDFFLILPPKSKEEQVYLKEKYSKLIYVPETYFASLFKGKDRKLEAEDYETMDALFGRSTVRMQHLLMIYIIAHLYSELSNTFKRQFLAVIRAPNNVKHFVDETVPPDIQKRFMNIKRDLFPQVKRFNTELAFIMQHIVISEKLWWGWILYGKDTKTGKSLFFEKFVTQEDLEQVESDFKGIYRFKEGKYFNNYVTPQVTRKMKTPRGLDRLSEMEQLSTEQVKKQINNIEFEINDLDDDADVKNQLSEKKSLLTWRLYRKERSANWLEASQDLREQMLSCQEEVPGLNEEEEEEDVSDSEIDNDYDKDEEMVDESSETKKRPLEDEEEEEKENSDNKKAKIEPEPTQADEVNGEIEEEQDNGDNKNAKIEPEPTQIDEENGEIEEESKQDNISGQVSDAEELPKEVPANENSEEVPANENSEEANNNPPEEANDNPPEEANDNPPEDTPKETEIDDNVDEETQEHVESPSLPDNE
;
A
#
# COMPACT_ATOMS: atom_id res chain seq x y z
N MET A 1 -6.61 10.77 41.33
CA MET A 1 -7.68 11.81 41.33
C MET A 1 -7.45 12.83 40.21
N PHE A 2 -8.12 12.75 39.05
CA PHE A 2 -7.96 13.76 37.98
C PHE A 2 -9.26 14.17 37.25
N LEU A 3 -10.33 13.36 37.34
CA LEU A 3 -11.57 13.55 36.58
C LEU A 3 -12.62 14.49 37.23
N GLN A 4 -12.40 15.00 38.44
CA GLN A 4 -13.38 15.83 39.16
C GLN A 4 -13.23 17.36 38.98
N ARG A 5 -12.25 17.84 38.19
CA ARG A 5 -11.95 19.29 38.09
C ARG A 5 -12.49 20.02 36.86
N LEU A 6 -13.12 19.32 35.91
CA LEU A 6 -13.66 19.92 34.67
C LEU A 6 -15.14 20.34 34.76
N SER A 7 -15.87 19.93 35.80
CA SER A 7 -17.32 20.14 35.94
C SER A 7 -17.75 21.51 36.49
N ARG A 8 -16.82 22.48 36.63
CA ARG A 8 -17.09 23.81 37.21
C ARG A 8 -16.40 24.96 36.46
N LEU A 9 -16.62 25.06 35.15
CA LEU A 9 -16.45 26.31 34.42
C LEU A 9 -17.82 26.83 33.99
N PRO A 10 -18.17 28.11 34.23
CA PRO A 10 -19.43 28.69 33.76
C PRO A 10 -19.44 28.79 32.24
N LEU A 11 -20.63 28.70 31.64
CA LEU A 11 -20.83 28.86 30.20
C LEU A 11 -20.44 30.28 29.76
N LEU A 12 -19.19 30.45 29.33
CA LEU A 12 -18.75 31.64 28.62
C LEU A 12 -19.50 31.70 27.28
N SER A 13 -20.47 32.61 27.21
CA SER A 13 -21.19 32.88 25.98
C SER A 13 -20.20 33.26 24.88
N LEU A 14 -20.32 32.60 23.73
CA LEU A 14 -19.54 32.96 22.54
C LEU A 14 -19.66 34.47 22.32
N PRO A 15 -18.54 35.22 22.23
CA PRO A 15 -18.60 36.64 21.99
C PRO A 15 -19.33 36.85 20.66
N ARG A 16 -20.37 37.69 20.66
CA ARG A 16 -20.99 38.15 19.42
C ARG A 16 -19.88 38.64 18.50
N PHE A 17 -19.85 38.15 17.26
CA PHE A 17 -19.05 38.74 16.20
C PHE A 17 -19.50 40.19 15.98
N VAL A 18 -18.90 41.10 16.74
CA VAL A 18 -18.89 42.51 16.40
C VAL A 18 -18.14 42.58 15.07
N PRO A 19 -18.76 43.09 13.99
CA PRO A 19 -18.04 43.23 12.73
C PRO A 19 -16.88 44.19 12.99
N VAL A 20 -15.65 43.67 12.92
CA VAL A 20 -14.43 44.48 13.00
C VAL A 20 -14.48 45.42 11.81
N ARG A 21 -14.93 46.66 12.06
CA ARG A 21 -14.76 47.75 11.12
C ARG A 21 -13.27 47.95 11.01
N PHE A 22 -12.69 47.49 9.91
CA PHE A 22 -11.42 47.99 9.44
C PHE A 22 -11.61 49.50 9.23
N ASN A 23 -11.22 50.28 10.23
CA ASN A 23 -11.01 51.71 10.05
C ASN A 23 -9.88 51.83 9.04
N THR A 24 -10.24 52.04 7.77
CA THR A 24 -9.31 52.40 6.72
C THR A 24 -8.66 53.72 7.11
N THR A 25 -7.51 53.65 7.78
CA THR A 25 -6.65 54.81 8.01
C THR A 25 -6.14 55.24 6.65
N THR A 26 -6.88 56.13 5.99
CA THR A 26 -6.43 56.90 4.82
C THR A 26 -5.28 57.79 5.26
N SER A 27 -4.11 57.18 5.39
CA SER A 27 -2.84 57.87 5.55
C SER A 27 -2.67 58.74 4.32
N THR A 28 -2.74 60.05 4.50
CA THR A 28 -2.45 61.01 3.43
C THR A 28 -1.05 60.71 2.89
N PRO A 29 -0.86 60.56 1.57
CA PRO A 29 0.45 60.27 1.01
C PRO A 29 1.41 61.41 1.37
N GLN A 30 2.46 61.10 2.13
CA GLN A 30 3.37 62.09 2.70
C GLN A 30 4.29 62.76 1.65
N PHE A 31 4.34 62.18 0.44
CA PHE A 31 5.11 62.65 -0.70
C PHE A 31 4.24 62.56 -1.95
N SER A 32 4.50 63.43 -2.93
CA SER A 32 3.80 63.37 -4.22
C SER A 32 4.26 62.19 -5.07
N GLU A 33 3.39 61.72 -5.96
CA GLU A 33 3.67 60.64 -6.90
C GLU A 33 4.90 60.94 -7.78
N GLN A 34 5.04 62.20 -8.20
CA GLN A 34 6.22 62.69 -8.92
C GLN A 34 7.51 62.66 -8.08
N GLU A 35 7.46 62.95 -6.77
CA GLU A 35 8.63 62.79 -5.89
C GLU A 35 9.02 61.31 -5.71
N ILE A 36 8.03 60.40 -5.68
CA ILE A 36 8.25 58.95 -5.59
C ILE A 36 8.88 58.43 -6.89
N GLU A 37 8.35 58.79 -8.06
CA GLU A 37 8.89 58.34 -9.35
C GLU A 37 10.29 58.91 -9.61
N ASN A 38 10.54 60.18 -9.29
CA ASN A 38 11.88 60.77 -9.33
C ASN A 38 12.85 60.06 -8.36
N SER A 39 12.37 59.62 -7.19
CA SER A 39 13.16 58.83 -6.24
C SER A 39 13.49 57.43 -6.76
N LYS A 40 12.58 56.80 -7.51
CA LYS A 40 12.81 55.51 -8.19
C LYS A 40 13.87 55.64 -9.28
N LYS A 41 13.70 56.60 -10.20
CA LYS A 41 14.67 56.89 -11.28
C LYS A 41 16.06 57.27 -10.74
N TRP A 42 16.12 58.01 -9.63
CA TRP A 42 17.36 58.24 -8.90
C TRP A 42 17.96 56.94 -8.34
N LEU A 43 17.18 56.09 -7.66
CA LEU A 43 17.69 54.85 -7.07
C LEU A 43 18.26 53.88 -8.12
N GLU A 44 17.65 53.84 -9.30
CA GLU A 44 18.13 53.06 -10.45
C GLU A 44 19.46 53.63 -10.98
N THR A 45 19.50 54.93 -11.32
CA THR A 45 20.65 55.59 -11.98
C THR A 45 21.82 55.95 -11.05
N PHE A 46 21.62 56.02 -9.72
CA PHE A 46 22.64 56.48 -8.79
C PHE A 46 23.82 55.50 -8.67
N THR A 47 25.04 56.06 -8.69
CA THR A 47 26.32 55.32 -8.66
C THR A 47 27.30 55.93 -7.64
N TYR A 48 28.27 55.14 -7.16
CA TYR A 48 29.11 55.53 -6.02
C TYR A 48 29.97 56.78 -6.30
N SER A 49 30.38 56.99 -7.55
CA SER A 49 31.12 58.17 -8.01
C SER A 49 30.33 59.48 -7.91
N GLN A 50 29.02 59.43 -7.71
CA GLN A 50 28.14 60.58 -7.52
C GLN A 50 27.97 60.98 -6.04
N ILE A 51 28.54 60.21 -5.10
CA ILE A 51 28.54 60.56 -3.66
C ILE A 51 29.52 61.72 -3.44
N PRO A 52 29.09 62.87 -2.87
CA PRO A 52 29.98 64.02 -2.65
C PRO A 52 31.06 63.71 -1.59
N THR A 53 32.27 63.33 -2.03
CA THR A 53 33.36 62.88 -1.15
C THR A 53 33.78 63.94 -0.12
N HIS A 54 33.73 65.23 -0.49
CA HIS A 54 34.06 66.37 0.38
C HIS A 54 33.16 66.52 1.61
N VAL A 55 32.01 65.83 1.65
CA VAL A 55 31.07 65.83 2.78
C VAL A 55 31.50 64.86 3.90
N PHE A 56 32.42 63.94 3.60
CA PHE A 56 32.87 62.92 4.53
C PHE A 56 34.30 63.19 5.01
N HIS A 57 34.53 63.02 6.31
CA HIS A 57 35.87 63.03 6.88
C HIS A 57 36.53 61.66 6.63
N ILE A 58 37.59 61.66 5.82
CA ILE A 58 38.33 60.47 5.40
C ILE A 58 39.65 60.39 6.18
N ALA A 59 39.80 59.35 7.00
CA ALA A 59 41.00 59.10 7.79
C ALA A 59 41.68 57.79 7.37
N PHE A 60 43.02 57.78 7.36
CA PHE A 60 43.82 56.60 7.02
C PHE A 60 44.53 56.02 8.24
N SER A 61 44.42 54.72 8.44
CA SER A 61 45.05 53.99 9.55
C SER A 61 45.78 52.73 9.06
N ARG A 62 46.51 52.06 9.96
CA ARG A 62 47.14 50.77 9.67
C ARG A 62 46.05 49.68 9.59
N ALA A 63 46.19 48.74 8.66
CA ALA A 63 45.33 47.56 8.59
C ALA A 63 45.53 46.66 9.81
N SER A 64 44.47 46.00 10.28
CA SER A 64 44.44 45.29 11.57
C SER A 64 44.76 43.78 11.47
N GLY A 65 45.37 43.34 10.36
CA GLY A 65 45.69 41.94 10.10
C GLY A 65 47.00 41.47 10.76
N PRO A 66 47.22 40.14 10.88
CA PRO A 66 48.45 39.57 11.41
C PRO A 66 49.71 40.06 10.65
N GLY A 67 50.79 40.25 11.39
CA GLY A 67 51.86 41.17 11.01
C GLY A 67 52.83 40.66 9.94
N GLY A 68 53.08 41.49 8.93
CA GLY A 68 54.25 41.41 8.06
C GLY A 68 54.89 42.78 7.88
N GLN A 69 56.19 42.85 7.53
CA GLN A 69 56.97 44.11 7.55
C GLN A 69 56.33 45.28 6.77
N LYS A 70 55.55 44.99 5.72
CA LYS A 70 54.88 46.00 4.88
C LYS A 70 53.57 46.51 5.49
N VAL A 71 52.88 45.70 6.30
CA VAL A 71 51.61 46.05 6.97
C VAL A 71 51.84 47.13 8.03
N ASN A 72 52.88 46.99 8.85
CA ASN A 72 53.18 47.91 9.95
C ASN A 72 53.68 49.29 9.47
N LYS A 73 54.15 49.40 8.22
CA LYS A 73 54.72 50.64 7.64
C LYS A 73 53.74 51.47 6.81
N THR A 74 52.60 50.91 6.37
CA THR A 74 51.69 51.60 5.43
C THR A 74 50.28 51.74 5.99
N SER A 75 49.77 52.98 6.09
CA SER A 75 48.39 53.27 6.47
C SER A 75 47.42 53.05 5.30
N SER A 76 47.14 51.78 4.96
CA SER A 76 46.25 51.40 3.85
C SER A 76 44.77 51.33 4.20
N LYS A 77 44.39 51.28 5.49
CA LYS A 77 43.00 51.17 5.94
C LYS A 77 42.30 52.52 5.80
N ALA A 78 41.23 52.58 5.03
CA ALA A 78 40.39 53.76 4.89
C ALA A 78 39.25 53.73 5.92
N THR A 79 39.02 54.86 6.57
CA THR A 79 37.85 55.13 7.42
C THR A 79 37.13 56.34 6.85
N VAL A 80 35.91 56.14 6.36
CA VAL A 80 35.00 57.19 5.89
C VAL A 80 34.01 57.47 7.02
N SER A 81 33.97 58.71 7.50
CA SER A 81 33.23 59.11 8.68
C SER A 81 32.42 60.40 8.46
N LEU A 82 31.29 60.54 9.15
CA LEU A 82 30.43 61.72 9.09
C LEU A 82 29.83 61.97 10.47
N GLU A 83 29.89 63.23 10.92
CA GLU A 83 29.70 63.56 12.34
C GLU A 83 28.28 63.28 12.89
N PRO A 84 28.15 63.02 14.20
CA PRO A 84 26.87 62.88 14.88
C PRO A 84 25.84 63.97 14.52
N GLY A 85 24.68 63.56 14.03
CA GLY A 85 23.56 64.46 13.69
C GLY A 85 23.64 65.11 12.30
N LEU A 86 24.77 65.01 11.58
CA LEU A 86 24.84 65.44 10.18
C LEU A 86 24.25 64.40 9.22
N TRP A 87 24.27 63.12 9.58
CA TRP A 87 23.67 62.07 8.76
C TRP A 87 22.15 62.25 8.67
N MET A 88 21.62 62.23 7.45
CA MET A 88 20.21 62.50 7.14
C MET A 88 19.72 63.92 7.51
N SER A 89 20.65 64.89 7.64
CA SER A 89 20.35 66.32 7.66
C SER A 89 20.18 66.86 6.24
N SER A 90 19.15 67.69 5.99
CA SER A 90 18.85 68.19 4.65
C SER A 90 19.90 69.17 4.08
N GLN A 91 20.80 69.69 4.92
CA GLN A 91 21.92 70.54 4.48
C GLN A 91 23.12 69.74 3.97
N VAL A 92 23.25 68.48 4.41
CA VAL A 92 24.44 67.64 4.22
C VAL A 92 24.15 66.48 3.27
N CYS A 93 23.01 65.81 3.45
CA CYS A 93 22.54 64.73 2.58
C CYS A 93 21.64 65.25 1.44
N TYR A 94 21.93 66.45 0.91
CA TYR A 94 21.14 67.11 -0.15
C TYR A 94 21.02 66.27 -1.44
N TRP A 95 21.96 65.35 -1.65
CA TRP A 95 22.05 64.45 -2.81
C TRP A 95 21.14 63.21 -2.71
N ILE A 96 20.46 62.98 -1.58
CA ILE A 96 19.50 61.88 -1.38
C ILE A 96 18.07 62.45 -1.43
N PRO A 97 17.16 61.97 -2.30
CA PRO A 97 15.77 62.44 -2.37
C PRO A 97 14.98 62.24 -1.06
N LYS A 98 14.03 63.13 -0.76
CA LYS A 98 13.27 63.12 0.51
C LYS A 98 12.53 61.79 0.81
N PRO A 99 11.85 61.13 -0.15
CA PRO A 99 11.21 59.83 0.11
C PRO A 99 12.23 58.74 0.47
N VAL A 100 13.39 58.75 -0.19
CA VAL A 100 14.53 57.86 0.11
C VAL A 100 15.04 58.12 1.53
N GLN A 101 15.21 59.40 1.91
CA GLN A 101 15.61 59.77 3.27
C GLN A 101 14.62 59.29 4.34
N ALA A 102 13.31 59.36 4.06
CA ALA A 102 12.28 58.90 4.99
C ALA A 102 12.35 57.38 5.24
N GLN A 103 12.53 56.57 4.19
CA GLN A 103 12.70 55.12 4.34
C GLN A 103 13.99 54.73 5.08
N LEU A 104 15.09 55.42 4.81
CA LEU A 104 16.37 55.19 5.51
C LEU A 104 16.29 55.58 7.00
N LYS A 105 15.51 56.62 7.35
CA LYS A 105 15.24 56.98 8.76
C LYS A 105 14.37 55.95 9.49
N SER A 106 13.39 55.33 8.82
CA SER A 106 12.48 54.38 9.47
C SER A 106 13.04 52.94 9.54
N LYS A 107 13.79 52.50 8.53
CA LYS A 107 14.35 51.12 8.46
C LYS A 107 15.74 50.99 9.09
N GLY A 108 16.46 52.10 9.25
CA GLY A 108 17.83 52.11 9.77
C GLY A 108 18.88 51.63 8.76
N VAL A 109 20.12 52.07 8.96
CA VAL A 109 21.29 51.83 8.10
C VAL A 109 22.41 51.25 8.97
N ARG A 110 22.99 50.11 8.57
CA ARG A 110 23.95 49.32 9.36
C ARG A 110 25.17 50.11 9.87
N TYR A 111 25.60 51.12 9.12
CA TYR A 111 26.81 51.91 9.39
C TYR A 111 26.57 53.15 10.27
N VAL A 112 25.37 53.33 10.82
CA VAL A 112 25.03 54.45 11.70
C VAL A 112 25.48 54.17 13.13
N THR A 113 26.21 55.11 13.73
CA THR A 113 26.70 55.02 15.11
C THR A 113 25.59 55.34 16.12
N LYS A 114 25.75 54.90 17.38
CA LYS A 114 24.77 55.15 18.46
C LYS A 114 24.46 56.64 18.72
N HIS A 115 25.29 57.56 18.23
CA HIS A 115 25.11 59.00 18.34
C HIS A 115 24.56 59.66 17.06
N GLY A 116 24.16 58.86 16.05
CA GLY A 116 23.59 59.39 14.79
C GLY A 116 24.61 59.94 13.81
N GLY A 117 25.87 59.51 13.88
CA GLY A 117 26.87 59.72 12.82
C GLY A 117 26.96 58.51 11.89
N LEU A 118 27.77 58.57 10.84
CA LEU A 118 28.04 57.44 9.95
C LEU A 118 29.52 57.03 10.04
N LEU A 119 29.81 55.72 10.06
CA LEU A 119 31.18 55.20 10.10
C LEU A 119 31.31 53.94 9.23
N ILE A 120 32.16 54.01 8.20
CA ILE A 120 32.44 52.90 7.27
C ILE A 120 33.95 52.71 7.18
N GLN A 121 34.41 51.45 7.20
CA GLN A 121 35.83 51.11 7.13
C GLN A 121 36.10 50.05 6.07
N SER A 122 37.29 50.11 5.47
CA SER A 122 37.81 49.08 4.57
C SER A 122 39.34 49.02 4.57
N ASP A 123 39.87 47.80 4.64
CA ASP A 123 41.29 47.43 4.57
C ASP A 123 41.52 46.27 3.58
N THR A 124 40.58 46.05 2.66
CA THR A 124 40.57 44.93 1.71
C THR A 124 41.69 45.02 0.65
N SER A 125 42.02 46.21 0.16
CA SER A 125 43.16 46.44 -0.74
C SER A 125 44.42 46.90 0.01
N ARG A 126 45.58 46.71 -0.62
CA ARG A 126 46.85 47.33 -0.21
C ARG A 126 46.93 48.81 -0.62
N ASN A 127 46.12 49.24 -1.59
CA ASN A 127 45.96 50.63 -1.96
C ASN A 127 44.90 51.30 -1.06
N ARG A 128 45.24 52.46 -0.48
CA ARG A 128 44.35 53.20 0.42
C ARG A 128 43.18 53.84 -0.34
N ASP A 129 43.39 54.25 -1.59
CA ASP A 129 42.43 55.05 -2.35
C ASP A 129 41.32 54.14 -2.93
N GLU A 130 41.66 52.91 -3.35
CA GLU A 130 40.70 51.82 -3.62
C GLU A 130 39.85 51.47 -2.38
N ASN A 131 40.44 51.49 -1.18
CA ASN A 131 39.69 51.25 0.06
C ASN A 131 38.69 52.39 0.37
N VAL A 132 38.97 53.63 -0.05
CA VAL A 132 38.01 54.75 0.04
C VAL A 132 36.83 54.51 -0.91
N GLU A 133 37.08 54.14 -2.17
CA GLU A 133 36.00 53.77 -3.09
C GLU A 133 35.14 52.62 -2.56
N LEU A 134 35.76 51.60 -1.97
CA LEU A 134 35.06 50.43 -1.45
C LEU A 134 34.16 50.78 -0.25
N CYS A 135 34.53 51.77 0.57
CA CYS A 135 33.63 52.34 1.58
C CYS A 135 32.40 53.03 0.95
N PHE A 136 32.58 53.77 -0.14
CA PHE A 136 31.46 54.43 -0.84
C PHE A 136 30.56 53.45 -1.61
N LYS A 137 31.12 52.37 -2.17
CA LYS A 137 30.36 51.25 -2.78
C LYS A 137 29.47 50.56 -1.73
N ARG A 138 30.03 50.21 -0.56
CA ARG A 138 29.27 49.64 0.58
C ARG A 138 28.16 50.57 1.10
N LEU A 139 28.36 51.89 1.07
CA LEU A 139 27.30 52.86 1.43
C LEU A 139 26.15 52.83 0.42
N LEU A 140 26.45 52.80 -0.87
CA LEU A 140 25.44 52.74 -1.93
C LEU A 140 24.66 51.42 -1.89
N GLU A 141 25.33 50.30 -1.68
CA GLU A 141 24.70 48.97 -1.51
C GLU A 141 23.71 48.96 -0.33
N GLU A 142 24.11 49.50 0.82
CA GLU A 142 23.24 49.60 2.01
C GLU A 142 22.10 50.63 1.82
N ILE A 143 22.26 51.64 0.97
CA ILE A 143 21.15 52.52 0.57
C ILE A 143 20.16 51.76 -0.32
N LYS A 144 20.63 51.03 -1.34
CA LYS A 144 19.77 50.27 -2.26
C LYS A 144 19.10 49.07 -1.57
N SER A 145 19.72 48.45 -0.57
CA SER A 145 19.13 47.32 0.17
C SER A 145 17.97 47.71 1.09
N LYS A 146 17.94 48.96 1.58
CA LYS A 146 16.89 49.45 2.49
C LYS A 146 15.72 50.11 1.76
N VAL A 147 15.95 50.71 0.61
CA VAL A 147 14.95 51.54 -0.08
C VAL A 147 14.15 50.70 -1.06
N TYR A 148 12.83 50.71 -0.92
CA TYR A 148 11.93 49.95 -1.79
C TYR A 148 10.77 50.83 -2.24
N PHE A 149 10.50 50.86 -3.54
CA PHE A 149 9.31 51.45 -4.13
C PHE A 149 8.56 50.32 -4.85
N ALA A 150 7.24 50.29 -4.71
CA ALA A 150 6.43 49.27 -5.39
C ALA A 150 6.57 49.42 -6.92
N SER A 151 6.78 48.30 -7.60
CA SER A 151 6.59 48.21 -9.05
C SER A 151 5.11 48.16 -9.38
N GLU A 152 4.77 48.47 -10.63
CA GLU A 152 3.43 48.20 -11.15
C GLU A 152 3.14 46.69 -11.12
N THR A 153 1.89 46.34 -10.83
CA THR A 153 1.44 44.95 -10.71
C THR A 153 1.49 44.23 -12.06
N SER A 154 2.00 42.99 -12.08
CA SER A 154 2.03 42.15 -13.28
C SER A 154 0.63 41.97 -13.88
N GLU A 155 0.54 41.74 -15.18
CA GLU A 155 -0.73 41.45 -15.84
C GLU A 155 -1.31 40.11 -15.35
N GLU A 156 -0.45 39.11 -15.15
CA GLU A 156 -0.77 37.82 -14.51
C GLU A 156 -1.37 37.99 -13.10
N ASP A 157 -0.83 38.90 -12.30
CA ASP A 157 -1.37 39.22 -10.96
C ASP A 157 -2.75 39.87 -11.09
N LYS A 158 -2.93 40.85 -12.01
CA LYS A 158 -4.22 41.53 -12.24
C LYS A 158 -5.30 40.52 -12.64
N GLU A 159 -4.99 39.58 -13.53
CA GLU A 159 -5.91 38.50 -13.92
C GLU A 159 -6.25 37.60 -12.73
N LYS A 160 -5.26 37.21 -11.92
CA LYS A 160 -5.47 36.40 -10.71
C LYS A 160 -6.36 37.11 -9.68
N TRP A 161 -6.20 38.42 -9.48
CA TRP A 161 -7.10 39.22 -8.63
C TRP A 161 -8.51 39.33 -9.23
N ALA A 162 -8.64 39.45 -10.56
CA ALA A 162 -9.95 39.47 -11.22
C ALA A 162 -10.69 38.13 -11.05
N GLN A 163 -10.02 37.01 -11.30
CA GLN A 163 -10.54 35.65 -11.08
C GLN A 163 -11.01 35.48 -9.62
N LEU A 164 -10.19 35.88 -8.64
CA LEU A 164 -10.56 35.83 -7.21
C LEU A 164 -11.79 36.69 -6.87
N GLU A 165 -11.98 37.84 -7.53
CA GLU A 165 -13.17 38.67 -7.30
C GLU A 165 -14.42 38.08 -7.98
N GLU A 166 -14.30 37.45 -9.15
CA GLU A 166 -15.40 36.69 -9.78
C GLU A 166 -15.80 35.48 -8.94
N ASP A 167 -14.83 34.70 -8.47
CA ASP A 167 -15.05 33.56 -7.59
C ASP A 167 -15.73 33.98 -6.28
N PHE A 168 -15.37 35.14 -5.73
CA PHE A 168 -16.04 35.72 -4.57
C PHE A 168 -17.46 36.23 -4.88
N LYS A 169 -17.70 36.82 -6.06
CA LYS A 169 -19.05 37.22 -6.53
C LYS A 169 -19.94 36.00 -6.72
N GLU A 170 -19.44 34.94 -7.34
CA GLU A 170 -20.09 33.63 -7.53
C GLU A 170 -20.47 32.99 -6.19
N ARG A 171 -19.50 32.79 -5.28
CA ARG A 171 -19.74 32.25 -3.93
C ARG A 171 -20.79 33.07 -3.17
N LYS A 172 -20.77 34.40 -3.29
CA LYS A 172 -21.73 35.34 -2.65
C LYS A 172 -23.12 35.29 -3.29
N LYS A 173 -23.21 35.13 -4.62
CA LYS A 173 -24.44 34.93 -5.40
C LYS A 173 -25.09 33.59 -5.06
N PHE A 174 -24.30 32.51 -4.98
CA PHE A 174 -24.74 31.19 -4.53
C PHE A 174 -25.28 31.20 -3.09
N HIS A 175 -24.56 31.81 -2.14
CA HIS A 175 -25.04 31.94 -0.75
C HIS A 175 -26.32 32.77 -0.64
N LYS A 176 -26.44 33.87 -1.41
CA LYS A 176 -27.70 34.63 -1.52
C LYS A 176 -28.83 33.79 -2.10
N LYS A 177 -28.58 32.99 -3.14
CA LYS A 177 -29.56 32.07 -3.74
C LYS A 177 -30.02 31.03 -2.70
N LYS A 178 -29.09 30.32 -2.05
CA LYS A 178 -29.39 29.34 -0.99
C LYS A 178 -30.17 29.94 0.20
N GLN A 179 -29.91 31.20 0.58
CA GLN A 179 -30.71 31.91 1.59
C GLN A 179 -32.09 32.37 1.08
N SER A 180 -32.17 32.85 -0.17
CA SER A 180 -33.44 33.15 -0.87
C SER A 180 -34.33 31.92 -0.88
N ASP A 181 -33.78 30.78 -1.27
CA ASP A 181 -34.55 29.55 -1.48
C ASP A 181 -34.94 28.94 -0.13
N LYS A 182 -34.07 28.99 0.90
CA LYS A 182 -34.45 28.72 2.30
C LYS A 182 -35.47 29.73 2.87
N LYS A 183 -35.69 30.90 2.26
CA LYS A 183 -36.79 31.82 2.61
C LYS A 183 -38.06 31.50 1.81
N LYS A 184 -37.96 31.23 0.50
CA LYS A 184 -39.05 30.77 -0.36
C LYS A 184 -39.67 29.49 0.19
N ASN A 185 -38.89 28.45 0.46
CA ASN A 185 -39.42 27.17 0.94
C ASN A 185 -40.15 27.29 2.29
N ARG A 186 -39.75 28.24 3.16
CA ARG A 186 -40.51 28.55 4.39
C ARG A 186 -41.83 29.27 4.10
N SER A 187 -41.82 30.26 3.21
CA SER A 187 -43.03 30.96 2.76
C SER A 187 -43.99 30.03 2.03
N MET A 188 -43.46 29.09 1.24
CA MET A 188 -44.18 28.15 0.40
C MET A 188 -44.72 26.96 1.20
N LYS A 189 -43.99 26.46 2.21
CA LYS A 189 -44.55 25.51 3.19
C LYS A 189 -45.75 26.14 3.91
N LEU A 190 -45.63 27.41 4.33
CA LEU A 190 -46.72 28.12 5.00
C LEU A 190 -47.92 28.40 4.07
N SER A 191 -47.70 28.70 2.78
CA SER A 191 -48.80 28.92 1.83
C SER A 191 -49.45 27.62 1.37
N ILE A 192 -48.70 26.55 1.09
CA ILE A 192 -49.28 25.25 0.69
C ILE A 192 -50.16 24.70 1.81
N MET A 193 -49.70 24.78 3.06
CA MET A 193 -50.47 24.41 4.26
C MET A 193 -51.71 25.31 4.52
N ALA A 194 -51.86 26.42 3.78
CA ALA A 194 -52.98 27.35 3.89
C ALA A 194 -53.82 27.48 2.60
N VAL A 195 -53.50 26.73 1.55
CA VAL A 195 -54.16 26.78 0.23
C VAL A 195 -54.95 25.51 -0.08
N ASN A 196 -54.45 24.33 0.28
CA ASN A 196 -55.14 23.05 0.06
C ASN A 196 -55.48 22.35 1.38
N GLU A 197 -56.49 22.86 2.09
CA GLU A 197 -57.04 22.26 3.31
C GLU A 197 -57.32 20.74 3.21
N PRO A 198 -57.99 20.19 2.17
CA PRO A 198 -58.29 18.75 2.11
C PRO A 198 -57.03 17.88 1.95
N VAL A 199 -55.99 18.36 1.26
CA VAL A 199 -54.69 17.65 1.17
C VAL A 199 -54.01 17.61 2.54
N THR A 200 -54.09 18.69 3.32
CA THR A 200 -53.57 18.67 4.71
C THR A 200 -54.38 17.77 5.63
N GLY A 201 -55.70 17.66 5.42
CA GLY A 201 -56.57 16.72 6.12
C GLY A 201 -56.27 15.25 5.81
N ALA A 202 -55.98 14.93 4.55
CA ALA A 202 -55.52 13.61 4.14
C ALA A 202 -54.18 13.25 4.81
N ILE A 203 -53.19 14.15 4.75
CA ILE A 203 -51.88 13.97 5.42
C ILE A 203 -52.06 13.74 6.94
N GLN A 204 -52.88 14.52 7.64
CA GLN A 204 -53.15 14.32 9.07
C GLN A 204 -53.85 12.98 9.36
N SER A 205 -54.71 12.50 8.45
CA SER A 205 -55.37 11.21 8.57
C SER A 205 -54.40 10.05 8.41
N VAL A 206 -53.50 10.11 7.41
CA VAL A 206 -52.44 9.11 7.22
C VAL A 206 -51.45 9.11 8.39
N ILE A 207 -51.02 10.28 8.89
CA ILE A 207 -50.20 10.39 10.13
C ILE A 207 -50.89 9.71 11.32
N LYS A 208 -52.21 9.80 11.43
CA LYS A 208 -52.96 9.13 12.50
C LYS A 208 -52.88 7.61 12.37
N VAL A 209 -53.02 7.06 11.16
CA VAL A 209 -52.88 5.61 10.90
C VAL A 209 -51.47 5.13 11.25
N ILE A 210 -50.44 5.79 10.70
CA ILE A 210 -49.02 5.49 10.98
C ILE A 210 -48.74 5.54 12.50
N ARG A 211 -49.29 6.54 13.21
CA ARG A 211 -49.12 6.63 14.66
C ARG A 211 -49.81 5.48 15.39
N THR A 212 -51.03 5.10 15.02
CA THR A 212 -51.72 3.96 15.68
C THR A 212 -50.97 2.65 15.48
N THR A 213 -50.53 2.33 14.25
CA THR A 213 -49.82 1.07 13.98
C THR A 213 -48.47 1.02 14.71
N VAL A 214 -47.65 2.08 14.60
CA VAL A 214 -46.33 2.13 15.24
C VAL A 214 -46.43 2.19 16.77
N ASP A 215 -47.30 3.03 17.35
CA ASP A 215 -47.44 3.13 18.81
C ASP A 215 -48.23 1.94 19.41
N GLU A 216 -48.89 1.09 18.61
CA GLU A 216 -49.41 -0.22 19.05
C GLU A 216 -48.29 -1.26 19.09
N GLN A 217 -47.53 -1.44 18.01
CA GLN A 217 -46.45 -2.45 17.99
C GLN A 217 -45.27 -2.11 18.91
N LEU A 218 -44.99 -0.82 19.15
CA LEU A 218 -43.99 -0.38 20.13
C LEU A 218 -44.32 -0.81 21.57
N LYS A 219 -45.59 -1.09 21.90
CA LYS A 219 -46.00 -1.61 23.22
C LYS A 219 -45.91 -3.13 23.30
N ASN A 220 -45.96 -3.81 22.16
CA ASN A 220 -45.90 -5.27 22.06
C ASN A 220 -44.44 -5.77 21.99
N SER A 221 -43.53 -4.98 21.43
CA SER A 221 -42.11 -5.32 21.34
C SER A 221 -41.36 -5.01 22.64
N THR A 222 -40.63 -6.01 23.14
CA THR A 222 -39.69 -5.91 24.27
C THR A 222 -38.23 -6.00 23.82
N GLY A 223 -37.96 -6.06 22.50
CA GLY A 223 -36.66 -6.33 21.91
C GLY A 223 -35.91 -5.12 21.37
N ASP A 224 -34.66 -5.34 20.97
CA ASP A 224 -33.83 -4.39 20.23
C ASP A 224 -34.13 -4.51 18.72
N LEU A 225 -35.10 -3.73 18.26
CA LEU A 225 -35.59 -3.76 16.89
C LEU A 225 -34.56 -3.25 15.87
N LEU A 226 -33.47 -2.60 16.31
CA LEU A 226 -32.33 -2.29 15.44
C LEU A 226 -31.57 -3.54 14.98
N LYS A 227 -31.72 -4.68 15.67
CA LYS A 227 -31.02 -5.94 15.35
C LYS A 227 -31.97 -7.05 14.92
N GLN A 228 -33.14 -7.15 15.55
CA GLN A 228 -34.17 -8.13 15.20
C GLN A 228 -34.99 -7.61 14.02
N VAL A 229 -35.09 -8.40 12.95
CA VAL A 229 -35.97 -8.11 11.80
C VAL A 229 -37.43 -8.37 12.21
N SER A 230 -38.31 -7.40 11.96
CA SER A 230 -39.76 -7.57 12.17
C SER A 230 -40.36 -8.45 11.08
N ASP A 231 -41.35 -9.28 11.42
CA ASP A 231 -42.12 -10.05 10.43
C ASP A 231 -43.02 -9.12 9.59
N ASP A 232 -43.03 -9.30 8.27
CA ASP A 232 -43.85 -8.55 7.31
C ASP A 232 -45.35 -8.66 7.65
N SER A 233 -45.79 -9.77 8.27
CA SER A 233 -47.20 -10.02 8.63
C SER A 233 -47.78 -8.95 9.58
N ILE A 234 -46.95 -8.42 10.49
CA ILE A 234 -47.30 -7.49 11.58
C ILE A 234 -47.90 -6.19 11.04
N PHE A 235 -47.52 -5.80 9.82
CA PHE A 235 -47.88 -4.53 9.20
C PHE A 235 -49.05 -4.61 8.22
N THR A 236 -49.53 -5.81 7.88
CA THR A 236 -50.53 -6.04 6.81
C THR A 236 -51.84 -5.27 7.01
N ASP A 237 -52.46 -5.34 8.18
CA ASP A 237 -53.64 -4.56 8.56
C ASP A 237 -53.36 -3.04 8.55
N GLY A 238 -52.15 -2.63 8.93
CA GLY A 238 -51.70 -1.24 8.84
C GLY A 238 -51.60 -0.73 7.40
N CYS A 239 -51.05 -1.55 6.49
CA CYS A 239 -50.96 -1.29 5.06
C CYS A 239 -52.35 -1.16 4.45
N GLN A 240 -53.24 -2.11 4.75
CA GLN A 240 -54.64 -2.07 4.28
C GLN A 240 -55.35 -0.81 4.78
N ARG A 241 -55.31 -0.50 6.09
CA ARG A 241 -55.91 0.73 6.65
C ARG A 241 -55.37 2.01 6.02
N LEU A 242 -54.07 2.06 5.69
CA LEU A 242 -53.45 3.22 5.05
C LEU A 242 -54.01 3.42 3.63
N GLN A 243 -54.02 2.36 2.81
CA GLN A 243 -54.65 2.37 1.48
C GLN A 243 -56.12 2.81 1.55
N ASP A 244 -56.86 2.20 2.48
CA ASP A 244 -58.28 2.47 2.74
C ASP A 244 -58.53 3.96 3.08
N THR A 245 -57.61 4.62 3.79
CA THR A 245 -57.71 6.07 4.07
C THR A 245 -57.31 6.96 2.89
N ILE A 246 -56.44 6.49 2.00
CA ILE A 246 -56.04 7.23 0.79
C ILE A 246 -57.19 7.21 -0.22
N ASP A 247 -57.75 6.05 -0.54
CA ASP A 247 -58.83 5.95 -1.52
C ASP A 247 -60.12 6.63 -1.03
N LYS A 248 -60.37 6.67 0.29
CA LYS A 248 -61.45 7.47 0.90
C LYS A 248 -61.19 8.97 0.93
N SER A 249 -59.96 9.42 0.68
CA SER A 249 -59.63 10.86 0.68
C SER A 249 -60.04 11.59 -0.62
N ASN A 250 -60.22 10.84 -1.71
CA ASN A 250 -60.75 11.24 -3.03
C ASN A 250 -60.49 12.72 -3.41
N LEU A 251 -59.22 13.04 -3.64
CA LEU A 251 -58.74 14.39 -3.93
C LEU A 251 -58.84 14.68 -5.43
N ASP A 252 -60.02 15.13 -5.87
CA ASP A 252 -60.32 15.32 -7.29
C ASP A 252 -59.62 16.56 -7.89
N PHE A 253 -58.41 16.32 -8.40
CA PHE A 253 -57.61 17.27 -9.18
C PHE A 253 -57.59 16.92 -10.69
N LYS A 254 -58.53 16.09 -11.17
CA LYS A 254 -58.56 15.66 -12.57
C LYS A 254 -58.96 16.81 -13.50
N ILE A 255 -58.23 16.95 -14.61
CA ILE A 255 -58.60 17.86 -15.69
C ILE A 255 -59.75 17.22 -16.48
N THR A 256 -60.93 17.83 -16.38
CA THR A 256 -62.05 17.58 -17.27
C THR A 256 -61.98 18.53 -18.47
N ILE A 257 -62.20 17.99 -19.68
CA ILE A 257 -62.23 18.75 -20.93
C ILE A 257 -63.58 18.50 -21.61
N ASP A 258 -64.22 19.55 -22.12
CA ASP A 258 -65.53 19.45 -22.75
C ASP A 258 -65.53 18.47 -23.93
N GLU A 259 -66.30 17.39 -23.80
CA GLU A 259 -66.30 16.20 -24.69
C GLU A 259 -66.59 16.50 -26.17
N THR A 260 -67.07 17.71 -26.48
CA THR A 260 -67.59 18.11 -27.79
C THR A 260 -66.52 18.56 -28.80
N SER A 261 -65.24 18.60 -28.44
CA SER A 261 -64.19 19.18 -29.31
C SER A 261 -62.82 18.49 -29.34
N LEU A 262 -62.66 17.31 -28.73
CA LEU A 262 -61.39 16.56 -28.69
C LEU A 262 -61.38 15.29 -29.56
N THR A 263 -60.26 15.04 -30.22
CA THR A 263 -59.90 13.72 -30.79
C THR A 263 -59.65 12.71 -29.67
N ASP A 264 -59.85 11.42 -29.96
CA ASP A 264 -59.71 10.37 -28.93
C ASP A 264 -58.26 10.19 -28.45
N GLU A 265 -57.28 10.57 -29.27
CA GLU A 265 -55.86 10.68 -28.89
C GLU A 265 -55.65 11.67 -27.73
N LEU A 266 -56.27 12.86 -27.79
CA LEU A 266 -56.16 13.88 -26.74
C LEU A 266 -56.90 13.48 -25.46
N LYS A 267 -57.97 12.67 -25.56
CA LYS A 267 -58.63 12.08 -24.38
C LYS A 267 -57.69 11.10 -23.69
N ALA A 268 -57.11 10.17 -24.44
CA ALA A 268 -56.14 9.21 -23.91
C ALA A 268 -54.90 9.88 -23.29
N GLU A 269 -54.40 10.97 -23.88
CA GLU A 269 -53.31 11.77 -23.28
C GLU A 269 -53.76 12.46 -21.98
N THR A 270 -54.99 12.97 -21.93
CA THR A 270 -55.56 13.63 -20.73
C THR A 270 -55.80 12.65 -19.60
N ASP A 271 -56.34 11.46 -19.87
CA ASP A 271 -56.53 10.40 -18.88
C ASP A 271 -55.18 9.90 -18.35
N ALA A 272 -54.23 9.63 -19.25
CA ALA A 272 -52.86 9.27 -18.88
C ALA A 272 -52.07 10.41 -18.21
N TYR A 273 -52.58 11.64 -18.19
CA TYR A 273 -52.05 12.76 -17.41
C TYR A 273 -52.73 12.85 -16.03
N ASN A 274 -54.05 12.67 -15.99
CA ASN A 274 -54.85 12.64 -14.76
C ASN A 274 -54.40 11.51 -13.82
N ASP A 275 -54.15 10.31 -14.34
CA ASP A 275 -53.67 9.19 -13.52
C ASP A 275 -52.24 9.44 -12.99
N LYS A 276 -51.36 10.04 -13.82
CA LYS A 276 -50.01 10.48 -13.37
C LYS A 276 -50.05 11.58 -12.31
N ILE A 277 -51.13 12.36 -12.23
CA ILE A 277 -51.35 13.31 -11.12
C ILE A 277 -51.78 12.55 -9.87
N ASP A 278 -52.73 11.61 -9.97
CA ASP A 278 -53.20 10.82 -8.82
C ASP A 278 -52.06 10.01 -8.17
N THR A 279 -51.24 9.30 -8.96
CA THR A 279 -50.07 8.58 -8.42
C THR A 279 -49.12 9.51 -7.67
N LYS A 280 -48.74 10.65 -8.28
CA LYS A 280 -47.83 11.63 -7.65
C LYS A 280 -48.43 12.33 -6.43
N LEU A 281 -49.75 12.47 -6.39
CA LEU A 281 -50.46 13.05 -5.26
C LEU A 281 -50.53 12.05 -4.09
N LYS A 282 -50.74 10.76 -4.37
CA LYS A 282 -50.63 9.67 -3.40
C LYS A 282 -49.20 9.56 -2.84
N GLU A 283 -48.19 9.48 -3.72
CA GLU A 283 -46.76 9.57 -3.37
C GLU A 283 -46.47 10.76 -2.44
N PHE A 284 -46.92 11.96 -2.81
CA PHE A 284 -46.68 13.19 -2.05
C PHE A 284 -47.35 13.20 -0.68
N ILE A 285 -48.56 12.65 -0.55
CA ILE A 285 -49.27 12.55 0.74
C ILE A 285 -48.56 11.56 1.65
N ILE A 286 -48.15 10.40 1.13
CA ILE A 286 -47.42 9.36 1.88
C ILE A 286 -46.06 9.90 2.34
N SER A 287 -45.23 10.43 1.43
CA SER A 287 -43.95 11.09 1.76
C SER A 287 -44.16 12.18 2.81
N SER A 288 -45.11 13.10 2.61
CA SER A 288 -45.37 14.19 3.57
C SER A 288 -45.78 13.69 4.96
N ALA A 289 -46.56 12.60 5.04
CA ALA A 289 -47.00 12.00 6.29
C ALA A 289 -45.83 11.34 7.05
N PHE A 290 -45.09 10.44 6.40
CA PHE A 290 -43.91 9.80 7.00
C PHE A 290 -42.85 10.84 7.39
N LYS A 291 -42.53 11.75 6.49
CA LYS A 291 -41.56 12.84 6.70
C LYS A 291 -41.86 13.69 7.93
N THR A 292 -43.13 14.05 8.14
CA THR A 292 -43.55 14.85 9.31
C THR A 292 -43.70 14.02 10.58
N PHE A 293 -44.07 12.73 10.49
CA PHE A 293 -44.08 11.84 11.65
C PHE A 293 -42.66 11.57 12.16
N ILE A 294 -41.72 11.24 11.28
CA ILE A 294 -40.28 11.09 11.60
C ILE A 294 -39.75 12.39 12.20
N GLN A 295 -40.02 13.56 11.59
CA GLN A 295 -39.60 14.84 12.18
C GLN A 295 -40.16 15.01 13.61
N SER A 296 -41.42 14.64 13.85
CA SER A 296 -42.03 14.76 15.19
C SER A 296 -41.45 13.78 16.23
N LYS A 297 -40.95 12.61 15.84
CA LYS A 297 -40.22 11.71 16.74
C LYS A 297 -38.79 12.21 16.98
N MET A 298 -38.12 12.75 15.95
CA MET A 298 -36.74 13.30 16.02
C MET A 298 -36.64 14.61 16.81
N GLU A 299 -37.67 15.45 16.83
CA GLU A 299 -37.69 16.68 17.66
C GLU A 299 -37.65 16.39 19.18
N ASN A 300 -37.88 15.14 19.60
CA ASN A 300 -37.76 14.69 20.99
C ASN A 300 -36.42 13.99 21.33
N PHE A 301 -35.47 13.92 20.40
CA PHE A 301 -34.19 13.23 20.61
C PHE A 301 -33.22 14.10 21.43
N ASP A 302 -32.99 13.77 22.70
CA ASP A 302 -32.04 14.46 23.59
C ASP A 302 -30.79 13.61 23.87
N ASN A 303 -29.61 14.23 23.95
CA ASN A 303 -28.29 13.58 23.98
C ASN A 303 -27.90 12.98 25.35
N LYS A 304 -28.87 12.73 26.24
CA LYS A 304 -28.64 12.38 27.66
C LYS A 304 -29.45 11.19 28.17
N THR A 305 -30.44 10.75 27.40
CA THR A 305 -31.36 9.67 27.75
C THR A 305 -31.05 8.41 26.95
N GLU A 306 -31.48 7.26 27.46
CA GLU A 306 -31.45 6.00 26.71
C GLU A 306 -32.53 6.05 25.62
N ASN A 307 -32.19 6.60 24.46
CA ASN A 307 -33.13 6.84 23.36
C ASN A 307 -33.58 5.56 22.61
N ALA A 308 -33.55 4.40 23.28
CA ALA A 308 -33.90 3.10 22.74
C ALA A 308 -35.34 3.05 22.22
N GLU A 309 -36.31 3.61 22.96
CA GLU A 309 -37.70 3.74 22.49
C GLU A 309 -37.81 4.54 21.18
N ILE A 310 -37.02 5.61 21.05
CA ILE A 310 -37.01 6.45 19.85
C ILE A 310 -36.43 5.65 18.68
N PHE A 311 -35.27 4.99 18.86
CA PHE A 311 -34.66 4.14 17.84
C PHE A 311 -35.56 2.97 17.42
N ASN A 312 -36.20 2.27 18.37
CA ASN A 312 -37.19 1.23 18.09
C ASN A 312 -38.38 1.80 17.30
N SER A 313 -38.86 3.02 17.62
CA SER A 313 -39.92 3.66 16.85
C SER A 313 -39.49 4.05 15.43
N ILE A 314 -38.20 4.38 15.19
CA ILE A 314 -37.67 4.58 13.83
C ILE A 314 -37.65 3.24 13.08
N ALA A 315 -37.16 2.17 13.70
CA ALA A 315 -37.10 0.85 13.09
C ALA A 315 -38.48 0.37 12.64
N LEU A 316 -39.52 0.53 13.48
CA LEU A 316 -40.90 0.21 13.11
C LEU A 316 -41.49 1.10 12.01
N ILE A 317 -41.06 2.36 11.91
CA ILE A 317 -41.47 3.24 10.79
C ILE A 317 -40.85 2.75 9.48
N LEU A 318 -39.55 2.41 9.47
CA LEU A 318 -38.84 1.97 8.28
C LEU A 318 -39.26 0.54 7.86
N ASP A 319 -39.49 -0.37 8.81
CA ASP A 319 -40.06 -1.70 8.52
C ASP A 319 -41.50 -1.58 7.97
N PHE A 320 -42.28 -0.59 8.42
CA PHE A 320 -43.60 -0.30 7.84
C PHE A 320 -43.49 0.26 6.42
N GLU A 321 -42.54 1.19 6.14
CA GLU A 321 -42.26 1.66 4.79
C GLU A 321 -41.83 0.52 3.85
N ILE A 322 -40.99 -0.41 4.33
CA ILE A 322 -40.62 -1.64 3.62
C ILE A 322 -41.86 -2.50 3.32
N SER A 323 -42.72 -2.75 4.31
CA SER A 323 -43.94 -3.54 4.12
C SER A 323 -44.92 -2.90 3.13
N LEU A 324 -45.00 -1.56 3.07
CA LEU A 324 -45.80 -0.83 2.07
C LEU A 324 -45.24 -1.01 0.65
N VAL A 325 -43.92 -1.03 0.47
CA VAL A 325 -43.25 -1.29 -0.82
C VAL A 325 -43.48 -2.71 -1.32
N ILE A 326 -43.51 -3.69 -0.41
CA ILE A 326 -43.74 -5.11 -0.73
C ILE A 326 -45.21 -5.40 -1.03
N ASN A 327 -46.14 -4.87 -0.23
CA ASN A 327 -47.54 -5.29 -0.22
C ASN A 327 -48.52 -4.36 -0.93
N ILE A 328 -48.13 -3.11 -1.26
CA ILE A 328 -49.00 -2.14 -1.96
C ILE A 328 -48.41 -1.72 -3.30
N ASP A 329 -47.29 -0.97 -3.30
CA ASP A 329 -46.71 -0.44 -4.53
C ASP A 329 -45.19 -0.22 -4.42
N SER A 330 -44.49 -0.82 -5.37
CA SER A 330 -43.06 -0.64 -5.65
C SER A 330 -42.61 0.81 -5.86
N THR A 331 -43.49 1.74 -6.27
CA THR A 331 -43.12 3.17 -6.42
C THR A 331 -42.72 3.82 -5.08
N LEU A 332 -43.30 3.34 -3.97
CA LEU A 332 -43.14 3.92 -2.64
C LEU A 332 -41.72 3.76 -2.08
N LYS A 333 -40.84 2.99 -2.73
CA LYS A 333 -39.40 2.88 -2.38
C LYS A 333 -38.69 4.23 -2.34
N PHE A 334 -39.16 5.23 -3.09
CA PHE A 334 -38.64 6.59 -3.00
C PHE A 334 -38.84 7.19 -1.59
N VAL A 335 -39.97 6.90 -0.93
CA VAL A 335 -40.28 7.37 0.43
C VAL A 335 -39.26 6.80 1.42
N PHE A 336 -38.99 5.50 1.34
CA PHE A 336 -37.97 4.82 2.16
C PHE A 336 -36.58 5.46 2.01
N TYR A 337 -36.14 5.76 0.78
CA TYR A 337 -34.88 6.45 0.56
C TYR A 337 -34.88 7.90 1.07
N GLU A 338 -35.99 8.64 0.96
CA GLU A 338 -36.14 9.99 1.53
C GLU A 338 -36.14 9.97 3.07
N SER A 339 -36.77 8.97 3.69
CA SER A 339 -36.80 8.74 5.13
C SER A 339 -35.41 8.39 5.67
N ILE A 340 -34.68 7.47 5.02
CA ILE A 340 -33.28 7.17 5.36
C ILE A 340 -32.39 8.41 5.24
N ASP A 341 -32.51 9.18 4.15
CA ASP A 341 -31.73 10.42 3.97
C ASP A 341 -32.02 11.44 5.08
N GLN A 342 -33.30 11.61 5.42
CA GLN A 342 -33.71 12.49 6.53
C GLN A 342 -33.13 12.03 7.87
N ILE A 343 -33.28 10.74 8.22
CA ILE A 343 -32.85 10.19 9.51
C ILE A 343 -31.32 10.28 9.65
N THR A 344 -30.59 9.82 8.63
CA THR A 344 -29.12 9.83 8.65
C THR A 344 -28.55 11.26 8.68
N LYS A 345 -29.07 12.19 7.88
CA LYS A 345 -28.64 13.61 7.93
C LYS A 345 -28.96 14.28 9.26
N GLN A 346 -30.04 13.90 9.94
CA GLN A 346 -30.39 14.42 11.28
C GLN A 346 -29.51 13.81 12.38
N LEU A 347 -29.45 12.49 12.51
CA LEU A 347 -28.63 11.81 13.52
C LEU A 347 -27.14 12.18 13.42
N PHE A 348 -26.59 12.22 12.20
CA PHE A 348 -25.19 12.63 11.97
C PHE A 348 -24.95 14.15 12.14
N SER A 349 -26.00 14.94 12.37
CA SER A 349 -25.90 16.33 12.82
C SER A 349 -26.02 16.48 14.35
N ILE A 350 -26.38 15.40 15.05
CA ILE A 350 -26.51 15.32 16.52
C ILE A 350 -25.23 14.70 17.13
N SER A 351 -24.83 13.49 16.70
CA SER A 351 -23.54 12.86 17.06
C SER A 351 -23.22 11.63 16.18
N THR A 352 -21.94 11.25 16.05
CA THR A 352 -21.57 10.02 15.33
C THR A 352 -22.07 8.74 16.02
N PRO A 353 -21.95 8.56 17.36
CA PRO A 353 -22.47 7.35 18.02
C PRO A 353 -23.98 7.14 17.85
N ALA A 354 -24.77 8.22 17.71
CA ALA A 354 -26.21 8.12 17.46
C ALA A 354 -26.53 7.56 16.08
N ILE A 355 -25.80 7.96 15.03
CA ILE A 355 -25.98 7.34 13.69
C ILE A 355 -25.34 5.95 13.64
N GLU A 356 -24.23 5.70 14.35
CA GLU A 356 -23.63 4.36 14.39
C GLU A 356 -24.55 3.33 15.06
N ASN A 357 -25.28 3.72 16.11
CA ASN A 357 -26.29 2.84 16.71
C ASN A 357 -27.46 2.57 15.76
N PHE A 358 -27.95 3.60 15.04
CA PHE A 358 -28.95 3.44 14.00
C PHE A 358 -28.46 2.56 12.84
N TRP A 359 -27.15 2.58 12.50
CA TRP A 359 -26.59 1.84 11.39
C TRP A 359 -26.77 0.31 11.51
N ASN A 360 -26.90 -0.20 12.74
CA ASN A 360 -27.26 -1.59 13.04
C ASN A 360 -28.59 -2.02 12.35
N TYR A 361 -29.55 -1.10 12.21
CA TYR A 361 -30.82 -1.35 11.51
C TYR A 361 -30.58 -1.63 10.02
N LEU A 362 -29.79 -0.79 9.35
CA LEU A 362 -29.50 -0.96 7.92
C LEU A 362 -28.74 -2.26 7.68
N GLU A 363 -27.72 -2.56 8.50
CA GLU A 363 -26.97 -3.81 8.40
C GLU A 363 -27.84 -5.06 8.63
N SER A 364 -28.77 -5.05 9.60
CA SER A 364 -29.68 -6.18 9.84
C SER A 364 -30.74 -6.37 8.75
N ARG A 365 -31.14 -5.31 8.04
CA ARG A 365 -32.06 -5.38 6.90
C ARG A 365 -31.37 -5.53 5.53
N LEU A 366 -30.03 -5.63 5.48
CA LEU A 366 -29.24 -5.61 4.23
C LEU A 366 -29.77 -6.57 3.15
N GLN A 367 -30.04 -7.84 3.50
CA GLN A 367 -30.51 -8.83 2.53
C GLN A 367 -31.91 -8.48 2.00
N LEU A 368 -32.84 -8.12 2.88
CA LEU A 368 -34.21 -7.72 2.54
C LEU A 368 -34.21 -6.49 1.62
N ILE A 369 -33.40 -5.46 1.94
CA ILE A 369 -33.24 -4.27 1.10
C ILE A 369 -32.68 -4.63 -0.28
N LYS A 370 -31.70 -5.55 -0.34
CA LYS A 370 -31.07 -6.00 -1.59
C LYS A 370 -32.00 -6.81 -2.49
N GLU A 371 -32.87 -7.64 -1.91
CA GLU A 371 -33.77 -8.54 -2.65
C GLU A 371 -35.12 -7.90 -2.99
N LYS A 372 -35.77 -7.23 -2.03
CA LYS A 372 -37.17 -6.76 -2.16
C LYS A 372 -37.29 -5.28 -2.52
N VAL A 373 -36.30 -4.44 -2.21
CA VAL A 373 -36.44 -2.95 -2.29
C VAL A 373 -35.59 -2.33 -3.39
N TYR A 374 -34.33 -2.74 -3.52
CA TYR A 374 -33.37 -2.15 -4.47
C TYR A 374 -33.50 -2.78 -5.86
N SER A 375 -34.11 -2.06 -6.80
CA SER A 375 -34.36 -2.54 -8.18
C SER A 375 -33.26 -2.17 -9.18
N LYS A 376 -32.05 -1.92 -8.68
CA LYS A 376 -30.83 -1.64 -9.47
C LYS A 376 -30.91 -0.45 -10.44
N THR A 377 -31.89 0.44 -10.31
CA THR A 377 -32.02 1.56 -11.26
C THR A 377 -30.93 2.63 -11.04
N PRO A 378 -30.46 3.31 -12.11
CA PRO A 378 -29.47 4.38 -11.98
C PRO A 378 -29.90 5.52 -11.04
N SER A 379 -31.21 5.78 -10.97
CA SER A 379 -31.82 6.78 -10.08
C SER A 379 -31.71 6.39 -8.61
N GLU A 380 -32.06 5.14 -8.25
CA GLU A 380 -31.93 4.61 -6.89
C GLU A 380 -30.47 4.61 -6.42
N ARG A 381 -29.57 4.18 -7.31
CA ARG A 381 -28.12 4.24 -7.08
C ARG A 381 -27.62 5.66 -6.81
N MET A 382 -28.07 6.65 -7.58
CA MET A 382 -27.68 8.05 -7.38
C MET A 382 -28.12 8.58 -6.00
N THR A 383 -29.36 8.28 -5.58
CA THR A 383 -29.89 8.68 -4.27
C THR A 383 -29.13 8.04 -3.11
N LEU A 384 -28.84 6.74 -3.19
CA LEU A 384 -28.02 6.02 -2.20
C LEU A 384 -26.60 6.59 -2.13
N LEU A 385 -25.99 6.89 -3.29
CA LEU A 385 -24.67 7.51 -3.35
C LEU A 385 -24.66 8.93 -2.76
N GLU A 386 -25.65 9.78 -3.04
CA GLU A 386 -25.71 11.12 -2.43
C GLU A 386 -25.79 11.03 -0.89
N THR A 387 -26.63 10.13 -0.39
CA THR A 387 -26.84 9.91 1.05
C THR A 387 -25.56 9.43 1.74
N PHE A 388 -24.90 8.40 1.21
CA PHE A 388 -23.73 7.78 1.86
C PHE A 388 -22.41 8.51 1.59
N ASN A 389 -22.29 9.22 0.46
CA ASN A 389 -21.18 10.16 0.27
C ASN A 389 -21.31 11.34 1.23
N TYR A 390 -22.52 11.85 1.52
CA TYR A 390 -22.69 12.87 2.57
C TYR A 390 -22.21 12.39 3.95
N LEU A 391 -22.40 11.11 4.28
CA LEU A 391 -21.92 10.54 5.55
C LEU A 391 -20.38 10.44 5.62
N THR A 392 -19.72 10.15 4.51
CA THR A 392 -18.26 9.90 4.49
C THR A 392 -17.41 11.13 4.13
N ASP A 393 -17.87 12.01 3.22
CA ASP A 393 -17.11 13.21 2.82
C ASP A 393 -17.20 14.37 3.84
N LYS A 394 -18.23 14.42 4.69
CA LYS A 394 -18.43 15.52 5.68
C LYS A 394 -17.24 15.70 6.64
N LEU A 395 -16.53 14.62 6.93
CA LEU A 395 -15.36 14.58 7.82
C LEU A 395 -14.02 14.68 7.08
N ILE A 396 -14.03 14.72 5.74
CA ILE A 396 -12.83 14.83 4.89
C ILE A 396 -12.56 16.30 4.58
N VAL A 397 -11.67 16.91 5.37
CA VAL A 397 -11.21 18.28 5.11
C VAL A 397 -10.20 18.30 3.95
N LYS A 398 -10.44 19.21 3.00
CA LYS A 398 -9.54 19.51 1.88
C LYS A 398 -8.90 20.88 2.09
N ASN A 399 -7.60 20.98 1.83
CA ASN A 399 -6.84 22.23 1.86
C ASN A 399 -7.11 23.08 0.60
N GLU A 400 -6.56 24.30 0.54
CA GLU A 400 -6.76 25.24 -0.60
C GLU A 400 -6.31 24.65 -1.95
N ASP A 401 -5.27 23.81 -1.94
CA ASP A 401 -4.80 22.99 -3.07
C ASP A 401 -5.78 21.88 -3.54
N GLY A 402 -6.94 21.72 -2.89
CA GLY A 402 -7.88 20.61 -3.08
C GLY A 402 -7.42 19.26 -2.50
N LYS A 403 -6.17 19.16 -2.03
CA LYS A 403 -5.58 17.97 -1.38
C LYS A 403 -6.29 17.65 -0.06
N ARG A 404 -6.47 16.36 0.24
CA ARG A 404 -6.99 15.92 1.55
C ARG A 404 -5.97 16.20 2.65
N ASP A 405 -6.44 16.49 3.87
CA ASP A 405 -5.58 16.70 5.03
C ASP A 405 -5.90 15.70 6.14
N THR A 406 -5.05 14.68 6.30
CA THR A 406 -5.28 13.62 7.30
C THR A 406 -5.18 14.13 8.73
N TYR A 407 -4.42 15.21 8.99
CA TYR A 407 -4.34 15.87 10.29
C TYR A 407 -5.59 16.70 10.64
N LYS A 408 -6.50 16.89 9.69
CA LYS A 408 -7.82 17.52 9.90
C LYS A 408 -8.99 16.53 9.74
N GLN A 409 -8.72 15.27 9.41
CA GLN A 409 -9.74 14.20 9.32
C GLN A 409 -9.99 13.59 10.69
N ASP A 410 -11.26 13.40 11.05
CA ASP A 410 -11.63 12.67 12.27
C ASP A 410 -11.44 11.16 12.06
N SER A 411 -10.25 10.67 12.43
CA SER A 411 -9.87 9.26 12.28
C SER A 411 -10.62 8.32 13.22
N PHE A 412 -11.27 8.82 14.28
CA PHE A 412 -12.04 7.96 15.19
C PHE A 412 -13.29 7.37 14.53
N ASN A 413 -13.82 8.05 13.50
CA ASN A 413 -15.02 7.63 12.78
C ASN A 413 -14.71 6.72 11.57
N ASP A 414 -13.45 6.33 11.34
CA ASP A 414 -13.09 5.47 10.20
C ASP A 414 -13.68 4.05 10.27
N VAL A 415 -14.03 3.57 11.48
CA VAL A 415 -14.83 2.35 11.66
C VAL A 415 -16.22 2.52 11.03
N PHE A 416 -16.93 3.60 11.39
CA PHE A 416 -18.23 3.94 10.80
C PHE A 416 -18.12 4.19 9.28
N HIS A 417 -17.07 4.88 8.81
CA HIS A 417 -16.82 5.04 7.37
C HIS A 417 -16.65 3.70 6.64
N SER A 418 -16.02 2.70 7.28
CA SER A 418 -15.87 1.38 6.67
C SER A 418 -17.20 0.62 6.62
N ARG A 419 -17.99 0.64 7.70
CA ARG A 419 -19.36 0.08 7.75
C ARG A 419 -20.27 0.65 6.66
N VAL A 420 -20.29 1.98 6.49
CA VAL A 420 -21.06 2.66 5.42
C VAL A 420 -20.63 2.20 4.03
N ARG A 421 -19.31 2.01 3.80
CA ARG A 421 -18.79 1.51 2.51
C ARG A 421 -19.10 0.03 2.28
N PHE A 422 -18.94 -0.83 3.28
CA PHE A 422 -19.25 -2.27 3.17
C PHE A 422 -20.74 -2.51 2.86
N PHE A 423 -21.63 -1.77 3.51
CA PHE A 423 -23.06 -1.80 3.21
C PHE A 423 -23.34 -1.46 1.74
N LEU A 424 -22.73 -0.38 1.22
CA LEU A 424 -22.87 0.03 -0.17
C LEU A 424 -22.28 -0.98 -1.17
N THR A 425 -21.09 -1.56 -0.89
CA THR A 425 -20.47 -2.57 -1.76
C THR A 425 -21.22 -3.90 -1.78
N ASN A 426 -22.06 -4.18 -0.77
CA ASN A 426 -22.88 -5.38 -0.73
C ASN A 426 -24.21 -5.21 -1.50
N ILE A 427 -24.69 -3.96 -1.67
CA ILE A 427 -25.90 -3.61 -2.43
C ILE A 427 -25.59 -3.38 -3.92
N LEU A 428 -24.51 -2.67 -4.24
CA LEU A 428 -24.11 -2.44 -5.63
C LEU A 428 -23.48 -3.70 -6.25
N GLU A 429 -23.74 -3.92 -7.53
CA GLU A 429 -23.09 -4.96 -8.32
C GLU A 429 -21.60 -4.63 -8.49
N PHE A 430 -20.73 -5.65 -8.52
CA PHE A 430 -19.28 -5.45 -8.57
C PHE A 430 -18.82 -4.80 -9.89
N GLU A 431 -19.30 -5.32 -11.02
CA GLU A 431 -19.15 -4.71 -12.34
C GLU A 431 -20.53 -4.24 -12.83
N ASP A 432 -20.59 -3.03 -13.37
CA ASP A 432 -21.83 -2.40 -13.83
C ASP A 432 -21.72 -1.95 -15.30
N MET A 433 -22.87 -1.87 -16.00
CA MET A 433 -22.94 -1.47 -17.41
C MET A 433 -22.67 0.02 -17.69
N THR A 434 -22.48 0.83 -16.64
CA THR A 434 -22.27 2.29 -16.72
C THR A 434 -20.81 2.71 -16.53
N GLY A 435 -19.95 1.80 -16.06
CA GLY A 435 -18.55 2.08 -15.73
C GLY A 435 -18.35 2.88 -14.43
N LEU A 436 -19.40 3.24 -13.70
CA LEU A 436 -19.34 4.09 -12.50
C LEU A 436 -18.62 3.44 -11.31
N ASN A 437 -18.41 2.12 -11.30
CA ASN A 437 -17.54 1.43 -10.34
C ASN A 437 -16.06 1.37 -10.76
N LYS A 438 -15.70 1.75 -12.00
CA LYS A 438 -14.33 1.62 -12.55
C LYS A 438 -13.52 2.92 -12.47
N TYR A 439 -13.28 3.43 -11.27
CA TYR A 439 -12.49 4.64 -11.05
C TYR A 439 -11.12 4.39 -10.42
N PHE A 440 -10.07 4.91 -11.05
CA PHE A 440 -8.74 5.00 -10.46
C PHE A 440 -8.65 6.21 -9.51
N LEU A 441 -8.93 6.00 -8.23
CA LEU A 441 -8.89 7.06 -7.22
C LEU A 441 -7.46 7.26 -6.67
N THR A 442 -6.93 8.48 -6.76
CA THR A 442 -5.72 8.85 -6.02
C THR A 442 -6.05 9.28 -4.59
N SER A 443 -5.16 8.95 -3.64
CA SER A 443 -5.16 9.49 -2.28
C SER A 443 -5.20 11.04 -2.29
N ASN A 444 -4.27 11.64 -3.05
CA ASN A 444 -4.01 13.08 -3.13
C ASN A 444 -4.02 13.76 -1.75
N THR A 445 -3.33 13.13 -0.78
CA THR A 445 -3.18 13.61 0.59
C THR A 445 -2.03 14.60 0.70
N THR A 446 -2.19 15.55 1.62
CA THR A 446 -1.13 16.48 2.03
C THR A 446 -0.11 15.71 2.87
N THR A 447 1.17 15.96 2.66
CA THR A 447 2.26 15.28 3.38
C THR A 447 2.77 16.14 4.54
N PRO A 448 3.01 15.56 5.73
CA PRO A 448 3.53 16.30 6.88
C PRO A 448 4.91 16.91 6.59
N GLY A 449 5.08 18.18 6.99
CA GLY A 449 6.31 18.95 6.81
C GLY A 449 7.16 19.01 8.08
N LEU A 450 7.54 17.84 8.63
CA LEU A 450 8.43 17.74 9.78
C LEU A 450 9.87 18.12 9.39
N GLN A 451 10.58 18.83 10.27
CA GLN A 451 12.01 19.13 10.11
C GLN A 451 12.81 18.19 11.00
N VAL A 452 13.66 17.36 10.39
CA VAL A 452 14.49 16.35 11.08
C VAL A 452 15.96 16.64 10.85
N ASN A 453 16.77 16.49 11.91
CA ASN A 453 18.21 16.75 11.87
C ASN A 453 19.01 15.56 11.29
N ASP A 454 18.52 14.33 11.47
CA ASP A 454 19.10 13.16 10.82
C ASP A 454 18.76 13.13 9.32
N ARG A 455 19.73 12.72 8.52
CA ARG A 455 19.60 12.61 7.06
C ARG A 455 18.76 11.40 6.65
N TYR A 456 18.92 10.24 7.29
CA TYR A 456 18.21 9.02 6.89
C TYR A 456 16.70 9.19 7.10
N LEU A 457 16.30 9.66 8.29
CA LEU A 457 14.89 9.94 8.62
C LEU A 457 14.31 11.10 7.78
N ALA A 458 15.11 12.12 7.43
CA ALA A 458 14.69 13.17 6.49
C ALA A 458 14.47 12.64 5.06
N ASP A 459 15.38 11.80 4.55
CA ASP A 459 15.25 11.15 3.24
C ASP A 459 14.03 10.20 3.23
N VAL A 460 13.74 9.49 4.33
CA VAL A 460 12.50 8.70 4.53
C VAL A 460 11.24 9.57 4.45
N ILE A 461 11.19 10.73 5.13
CA ILE A 461 10.04 11.65 5.07
C ILE A 461 9.83 12.20 3.66
N GLU A 462 10.89 12.45 2.90
CA GLU A 462 10.78 12.83 1.49
C GLU A 462 10.29 11.68 0.61
N ILE A 463 10.75 10.44 0.84
CA ILE A 463 10.20 9.26 0.16
C ILE A 463 8.70 9.12 0.45
N GLN A 464 8.24 9.34 1.68
CA GLN A 464 6.80 9.32 2.00
C GLN A 464 5.97 10.33 1.18
N LYS A 465 6.57 11.41 0.64
CA LYS A 465 5.90 12.34 -0.29
C LYS A 465 5.66 11.70 -1.66
N LEU A 466 6.63 10.93 -2.15
CA LEU A 466 6.49 10.09 -3.34
C LEU A 466 5.45 8.97 -3.12
N LEU A 467 5.49 8.30 -1.96
CA LEU A 467 4.56 7.22 -1.61
C LEU A 467 3.11 7.72 -1.56
N LYS A 468 2.87 8.91 -0.98
CA LYS A 468 1.52 9.48 -0.84
C LYS A 468 0.95 10.11 -2.11
N ASN A 469 1.77 10.54 -3.08
CA ASN A 469 1.30 11.10 -4.35
C ASN A 469 2.28 10.83 -5.51
N PRO A 470 2.28 9.61 -6.08
CA PRO A 470 3.21 9.26 -7.16
C PRO A 470 2.92 10.01 -8.47
N LEU A 471 1.65 10.19 -8.86
CA LEU A 471 1.31 10.81 -10.15
C LEU A 471 1.82 12.26 -10.27
N TYR A 472 1.91 13.00 -9.16
CA TYR A 472 2.50 14.34 -9.15
C TYR A 472 3.91 14.39 -9.76
N TYR A 473 4.72 13.35 -9.55
CA TYR A 473 6.11 13.28 -10.02
C TYR A 473 6.26 12.78 -11.46
N LEU A 474 5.19 12.29 -12.10
CA LEU A 474 5.16 11.92 -13.51
C LEU A 474 5.11 13.13 -14.45
N LYS A 475 4.67 14.29 -13.94
CA LYS A 475 4.65 15.56 -14.69
C LYS A 475 6.06 15.98 -15.09
N ARG A 476 6.22 16.45 -16.33
CA ARG A 476 7.52 16.81 -16.94
C ARG A 476 8.32 17.81 -16.10
N GLU A 477 7.65 18.77 -15.47
CA GLU A 477 8.23 19.74 -14.53
C GLU A 477 8.96 19.06 -13.35
N ASN A 478 8.40 17.96 -12.83
CA ASN A 478 8.84 17.28 -11.61
C ASN A 478 9.82 16.13 -11.86
N HIS A 479 10.18 15.83 -13.12
CA HIS A 479 11.13 14.74 -13.45
C HIS A 479 12.50 14.91 -12.76
N LYS A 480 12.95 16.15 -12.53
CA LYS A 480 14.17 16.43 -11.74
C LYS A 480 14.04 16.00 -10.27
N GLN A 481 12.86 16.21 -9.66
CA GLN A 481 12.57 15.77 -8.31
C GLN A 481 12.45 14.23 -8.25
N LEU A 482 11.80 13.61 -9.25
CA LEU A 482 11.70 12.14 -9.34
C LEU A 482 13.09 11.47 -9.45
N ALA A 483 14.03 12.07 -10.19
CA ALA A 483 15.42 11.62 -10.24
C ALA A 483 16.08 11.65 -8.85
N GLN A 484 15.94 12.75 -8.11
CA GLN A 484 16.45 12.88 -6.73
C GLN A 484 15.80 11.87 -5.78
N MET A 485 14.48 11.64 -5.89
CA MET A 485 13.79 10.62 -5.10
C MET A 485 14.34 9.21 -5.37
N SER A 486 14.68 8.88 -6.63
CA SER A 486 15.26 7.57 -6.97
C SER A 486 16.62 7.32 -6.28
N GLU A 487 17.39 8.39 -6.02
CA GLU A 487 18.68 8.32 -5.32
C GLU A 487 18.49 8.19 -3.81
N LYS A 488 17.55 8.94 -3.22
CA LYS A 488 17.18 8.81 -1.81
C LYS A 488 16.66 7.42 -1.48
N ILE A 489 15.76 6.86 -2.32
CA ILE A 489 15.29 5.47 -2.21
C ILE A 489 16.48 4.50 -2.26
N SER A 490 17.44 4.72 -3.16
CA SER A 490 18.62 3.86 -3.31
C SER A 490 19.61 3.92 -2.12
N SER A 491 19.54 4.93 -1.25
CA SER A 491 20.28 4.97 0.02
C SER A 491 19.47 4.31 1.13
N VAL A 492 18.26 4.82 1.39
CA VAL A 492 17.34 4.35 2.44
C VAL A 492 17.08 2.84 2.33
N LEU A 493 16.99 2.30 1.12
CA LEU A 493 16.79 0.86 0.91
C LEU A 493 17.97 0.00 1.39
N LYS A 494 19.21 0.46 1.21
CA LYS A 494 20.41 -0.25 1.67
C LYS A 494 20.49 -0.26 3.19
N GLU A 495 20.09 0.85 3.81
CA GLU A 495 20.07 1.03 5.26
C GLU A 495 18.95 0.18 5.89
N LEU A 496 17.73 0.20 5.33
CA LEU A 496 16.63 -0.68 5.74
C LEU A 496 16.97 -2.18 5.65
N ILE A 497 17.58 -2.63 4.55
CA ILE A 497 17.99 -4.04 4.37
C ILE A 497 19.08 -4.40 5.38
N LYS A 498 20.09 -3.56 5.57
CA LYS A 498 21.19 -3.79 6.51
C LYS A 498 20.71 -3.93 7.95
N GLU A 499 19.79 -3.06 8.41
CA GLU A 499 19.24 -3.15 9.77
C GLU A 499 18.30 -4.35 9.93
N GLU A 500 17.61 -4.79 8.87
CA GLU A 500 16.79 -6.00 8.92
C GLU A 500 17.63 -7.30 8.87
N GLU A 501 18.71 -7.36 8.07
CA GLU A 501 19.65 -8.50 8.07
C GLU A 501 20.31 -8.68 9.46
N LYS A 502 20.72 -7.59 10.13
CA LYS A 502 21.15 -7.61 11.54
C LYS A 502 20.05 -8.15 12.46
N PHE A 503 18.84 -7.58 12.37
CA PHE A 503 17.71 -7.97 13.22
C PHE A 503 17.34 -9.44 13.04
N ARG A 504 17.45 -9.98 11.83
CA ARG A 504 17.17 -11.39 11.52
C ARG A 504 18.29 -12.34 11.94
N THR A 505 19.50 -11.83 12.12
CA THR A 505 20.62 -12.57 12.72
C THR A 505 20.42 -12.76 14.24
N SER A 506 19.80 -11.79 14.94
CA SER A 506 19.44 -11.94 16.36
C SER A 506 18.04 -12.55 16.59
N PHE A 507 17.11 -12.36 15.66
CA PHE A 507 15.74 -12.87 15.72
C PHE A 507 15.37 -13.61 14.41
N PRO A 508 15.84 -14.86 14.24
CA PRO A 508 15.46 -15.69 13.10
C PRO A 508 13.93 -15.91 13.06
N LEU A 509 13.42 -16.15 11.86
CA LEU A 509 12.01 -16.54 11.67
C LEU A 509 11.80 -18.00 12.11
N SER A 510 10.60 -18.30 12.59
CA SER A 510 10.13 -19.67 12.77
C SER A 510 10.00 -20.39 11.43
N ASP A 511 10.05 -21.72 11.43
CA ASP A 511 9.75 -22.52 10.24
C ASP A 511 8.33 -22.26 9.74
N PHE A 512 8.18 -22.01 8.44
CA PHE A 512 6.90 -21.79 7.75
C PHE A 512 5.94 -22.99 7.90
N PHE A 513 6.48 -24.21 8.04
CA PHE A 513 5.69 -25.43 8.23
C PHE A 513 5.29 -25.69 9.69
N LEU A 514 5.73 -24.86 10.65
CA LEU A 514 5.40 -25.01 12.07
C LEU A 514 3.98 -24.51 12.37
N ILE A 515 3.00 -25.40 12.24
CA ILE A 515 1.63 -25.16 12.71
C ILE A 515 1.65 -25.05 14.25
N LEU A 516 1.57 -23.84 14.78
CA LEU A 516 1.45 -23.60 16.22
C LEU A 516 0.10 -24.10 16.74
N PRO A 517 0.05 -24.72 17.94
CA PRO A 517 -1.22 -25.18 18.52
C PRO A 517 -2.15 -23.99 18.84
N PRO A 518 -3.48 -24.20 18.84
CA PRO A 518 -4.42 -23.16 19.19
C PRO A 518 -4.21 -22.68 20.63
N LYS A 519 -4.19 -21.36 20.81
CA LYS A 519 -4.02 -20.69 22.11
C LYS A 519 -5.07 -21.14 23.13
N SER A 520 -4.69 -21.21 24.40
CA SER A 520 -5.62 -21.52 25.51
C SER A 520 -6.84 -20.60 25.47
N LYS A 521 -8.02 -21.10 25.87
CA LYS A 521 -9.28 -20.31 25.92
C LYS A 521 -9.12 -19.04 26.75
N GLU A 522 -8.36 -19.11 27.85
CA GLU A 522 -8.02 -17.97 28.71
C GLU A 522 -7.17 -16.94 27.96
N GLU A 523 -6.14 -17.40 27.23
CA GLU A 523 -5.29 -16.53 26.42
C GLU A 523 -6.10 -15.88 25.28
N GLN A 524 -7.04 -16.61 24.66
CA GLN A 524 -7.94 -16.06 23.65
C GLN A 524 -8.85 -14.97 24.22
N VAL A 525 -9.38 -15.12 25.45
CA VAL A 525 -10.19 -14.10 26.13
C VAL A 525 -9.32 -12.88 26.47
N TYR A 526 -8.15 -13.09 27.09
CA TYR A 526 -7.19 -12.02 27.38
C TYR A 526 -6.79 -11.25 26.11
N LEU A 527 -6.50 -11.94 25.00
CA LEU A 527 -6.15 -11.27 23.74
C LEU A 527 -7.34 -10.52 23.13
N LYS A 528 -8.57 -11.05 23.20
CA LYS A 528 -9.77 -10.32 22.78
C LYS A 528 -9.95 -9.03 23.59
N GLU A 529 -9.77 -9.07 24.90
CA GLU A 529 -9.86 -7.88 25.78
C GLU A 529 -8.70 -6.90 25.57
N LYS A 530 -7.50 -7.40 25.27
CA LYS A 530 -6.31 -6.60 24.98
C LYS A 530 -6.45 -5.85 23.65
N TYR A 531 -6.97 -6.51 22.62
CA TYR A 531 -7.13 -5.91 21.29
C TYR A 531 -8.41 -5.07 21.15
N SER A 532 -9.49 -5.35 21.89
CA SER A 532 -10.68 -4.47 21.89
C SER A 532 -10.41 -3.09 22.50
N LYS A 533 -9.38 -2.97 23.36
CA LYS A 533 -8.88 -1.70 23.92
C LYS A 533 -7.83 -1.01 23.03
N LEU A 534 -7.38 -1.63 21.95
CA LEU A 534 -6.33 -1.09 21.10
C LEU A 534 -6.92 -0.12 20.06
N ILE A 535 -6.70 1.19 20.26
CA ILE A 535 -7.06 2.21 19.28
C ILE A 535 -6.17 2.04 18.04
N TYR A 536 -6.74 1.58 16.94
CA TYR A 536 -6.09 1.59 15.63
C TYR A 536 -6.07 3.00 15.04
N VAL A 537 -4.98 3.34 14.36
CA VAL A 537 -4.78 4.65 13.71
C VAL A 537 -4.11 4.39 12.34
N PRO A 538 -4.64 4.93 11.22
CA PRO A 538 -4.19 4.54 9.88
C PRO A 538 -2.85 5.14 9.44
N GLU A 539 -2.44 6.26 10.03
CA GLU A 539 -1.16 6.92 9.76
C GLU A 539 -0.42 7.26 11.06
N THR A 540 0.90 7.39 11.00
CA THR A 540 1.70 7.96 12.10
C THR A 540 1.48 9.47 12.16
N TYR A 541 0.67 9.94 13.10
CA TYR A 541 0.42 11.35 13.31
C TYR A 541 1.38 11.98 14.35
N PHE A 542 2.05 13.06 13.96
CA PHE A 542 3.00 13.81 14.79
C PHE A 542 2.32 14.90 15.64
N ALA A 543 2.71 15.04 16.90
CA ALA A 543 2.08 15.93 17.89
C ALA A 543 2.31 17.42 17.59
N SER A 544 3.48 17.78 17.07
CA SER A 544 3.82 19.15 16.64
C SER A 544 2.86 19.69 15.56
N LEU A 545 2.30 18.82 14.71
CA LEU A 545 1.42 19.23 13.63
C LEU A 545 -0.02 19.51 14.08
N PHE A 546 -0.45 18.99 15.23
CA PHE A 546 -1.73 19.34 15.84
C PHE A 546 -1.65 20.58 16.74
N LYS A 547 -0.60 20.69 17.55
CA LYS A 547 -0.48 21.73 18.60
C LYS A 547 0.25 23.00 18.12
N GLY A 548 0.98 22.91 17.01
CA GLY A 548 1.86 23.97 16.51
C GLY A 548 3.34 23.65 16.72
N LYS A 549 4.20 24.42 16.03
CA LYS A 549 5.65 24.18 15.94
C LYS A 549 6.42 24.53 17.21
N ASP A 550 6.18 23.75 18.26
CA ASP A 550 7.00 23.71 19.46
C ASP A 550 8.16 22.75 19.27
N ARG A 551 9.40 23.26 19.33
CA ARG A 551 10.64 22.47 19.18
C ARG A 551 10.79 21.27 20.12
N LYS A 552 10.03 21.26 21.23
CA LYS A 552 9.96 20.10 22.14
C LYS A 552 9.12 18.98 21.53
N LEU A 553 7.94 19.30 21.01
CA LEU A 553 7.10 18.34 20.30
C LEU A 553 7.80 17.84 19.03
N GLU A 554 8.51 18.70 18.31
CA GLU A 554 9.33 18.28 17.15
C GLU A 554 10.46 17.30 17.52
N ALA A 555 10.98 17.35 18.76
CA ALA A 555 11.97 16.40 19.28
C ALA A 555 11.32 15.11 19.81
N GLU A 556 10.18 15.20 20.51
CA GLU A 556 9.37 14.04 20.92
C GLU A 556 8.87 13.25 19.68
N ASP A 557 8.44 13.95 18.63
CA ASP A 557 8.06 13.37 17.33
C ASP A 557 9.25 12.67 16.63
N TYR A 558 10.47 13.22 16.76
CA TYR A 558 11.69 12.57 16.28
C TYR A 558 12.00 11.27 17.05
N GLU A 559 11.98 11.31 18.37
CA GLU A 559 12.25 10.13 19.23
C GLU A 559 11.21 9.01 18.97
N THR A 560 9.93 9.36 18.79
CA THR A 560 8.92 8.37 18.41
C THR A 560 9.12 7.82 17.01
N MET A 561 9.59 8.62 16.04
CA MET A 561 9.90 8.14 14.69
C MET A 561 11.07 7.14 14.69
N ASP A 562 12.15 7.44 15.39
CA ASP A 562 13.31 6.53 15.51
C ASP A 562 12.90 5.21 16.21
N ALA A 563 12.17 5.30 17.32
CA ALA A 563 11.61 4.14 18.02
C ALA A 563 10.60 3.30 17.19
N LEU A 564 10.00 3.88 16.15
CA LEU A 564 9.20 3.16 15.17
C LEU A 564 10.08 2.43 14.15
N PHE A 565 11.14 3.05 13.61
CA PHE A 565 12.07 2.40 12.68
C PHE A 565 12.96 1.32 13.33
N GLY A 566 13.11 1.36 14.66
CA GLY A 566 13.62 0.23 15.44
C GLY A 566 12.81 -1.06 15.29
N ARG A 567 11.52 -0.99 14.91
CA ARG A 567 10.63 -2.15 14.74
C ARG A 567 10.74 -2.75 13.34
N SER A 568 11.02 -4.06 13.27
CA SER A 568 11.09 -4.84 12.03
C SER A 568 9.82 -4.71 11.16
N THR A 569 8.63 -4.69 11.77
CA THR A 569 7.35 -4.52 11.05
C THR A 569 7.27 -3.21 10.27
N VAL A 570 7.76 -2.10 10.84
CA VAL A 570 7.78 -0.78 10.18
C VAL A 570 8.80 -0.77 9.02
N ARG A 571 9.95 -1.42 9.20
CA ARG A 571 10.93 -1.59 8.11
C ARG A 571 10.37 -2.42 6.97
N MET A 572 9.76 -3.58 7.27
CA MET A 572 9.10 -4.44 6.26
C MET A 572 7.98 -3.73 5.50
N GLN A 573 7.17 -2.91 6.18
CA GLN A 573 6.16 -2.07 5.54
C GLN A 573 6.79 -1.08 4.55
N HIS A 574 7.88 -0.39 4.92
CA HIS A 574 8.57 0.53 4.02
C HIS A 574 9.23 -0.19 2.82
N LEU A 575 9.79 -1.39 3.02
CA LEU A 575 10.30 -2.22 1.92
C LEU A 575 9.18 -2.59 0.92
N LEU A 576 7.99 -2.98 1.42
CA LEU A 576 6.82 -3.29 0.59
C LEU A 576 6.32 -2.06 -0.19
N MET A 577 6.19 -0.91 0.47
CA MET A 577 5.78 0.34 -0.18
C MET A 577 6.78 0.79 -1.27
N ILE A 578 8.09 0.65 -1.03
CA ILE A 578 9.14 0.92 -2.03
C ILE A 578 9.02 -0.05 -3.21
N TYR A 579 8.75 -1.34 -2.98
CA TYR A 579 8.61 -2.33 -4.05
C TYR A 579 7.40 -2.05 -4.97
N ILE A 580 6.24 -1.71 -4.39
CA ILE A 580 5.03 -1.33 -5.14
C ILE A 580 5.28 -0.06 -5.97
N ILE A 581 5.95 0.95 -5.40
CA ILE A 581 6.25 2.20 -6.11
C ILE A 581 7.31 1.99 -7.20
N ALA A 582 8.31 1.14 -6.97
CA ALA A 582 9.26 0.73 -8.00
C ALA A 582 8.57 -0.07 -9.13
N HIS A 583 7.52 -0.84 -8.81
CA HIS A 583 6.67 -1.47 -9.80
C HIS A 583 5.88 -0.46 -10.64
N LEU A 584 5.18 0.48 -10.00
CA LEU A 584 4.40 1.50 -10.70
C LEU A 584 5.26 2.29 -11.70
N TYR A 585 6.40 2.82 -11.25
CA TYR A 585 7.32 3.55 -12.14
C TYR A 585 8.02 2.68 -13.19
N SER A 586 8.15 1.36 -12.97
CA SER A 586 8.74 0.48 -13.99
C SER A 586 7.81 0.25 -15.18
N GLU A 587 6.49 0.13 -14.95
CA GLU A 587 5.51 -0.17 -16.00
C GLU A 587 5.00 1.07 -16.77
N LEU A 588 5.06 2.26 -16.16
CA LEU A 588 4.58 3.53 -16.76
C LEU A 588 5.45 4.07 -17.92
N SER A 589 6.17 3.19 -18.61
CA SER A 589 6.94 3.47 -19.83
C SER A 589 6.19 3.03 -21.08
N ASN A 590 6.38 3.74 -22.19
CA ASN A 590 5.67 3.49 -23.44
C ASN A 590 5.77 2.04 -23.95
N THR A 591 6.91 1.38 -23.73
CA THR A 591 7.11 -0.03 -24.11
C THR A 591 6.22 -0.96 -23.30
N PHE A 592 6.22 -0.83 -21.97
CA PHE A 592 5.41 -1.67 -21.08
C PHE A 592 3.92 -1.36 -21.19
N LYS A 593 3.51 -0.09 -21.30
CA LYS A 593 2.11 0.28 -21.59
C LYS A 593 1.57 -0.42 -22.86
N ARG A 594 2.37 -0.45 -23.94
CA ARG A 594 2.00 -1.15 -25.20
C ARG A 594 1.94 -2.66 -25.03
N GLN A 595 2.95 -3.26 -24.38
CA GLN A 595 2.96 -4.70 -24.09
C GLN A 595 1.77 -5.12 -23.21
N PHE A 596 1.42 -4.30 -22.21
CA PHE A 596 0.31 -4.55 -21.30
C PHE A 596 -1.05 -4.54 -22.01
N LEU A 597 -1.32 -3.52 -22.84
CA LEU A 597 -2.53 -3.46 -23.67
C LEU A 597 -2.62 -4.64 -24.65
N ALA A 598 -1.49 -5.07 -25.23
CA ALA A 598 -1.43 -6.24 -26.09
C ALA A 598 -1.70 -7.56 -25.35
N VAL A 599 -1.20 -7.73 -24.12
CA VAL A 599 -1.49 -8.89 -23.26
C VAL A 599 -2.97 -8.97 -22.89
N ILE A 600 -3.61 -7.83 -22.62
CA ILE A 600 -5.05 -7.73 -22.35
C ILE A 600 -5.90 -7.99 -23.61
N ARG A 601 -5.30 -7.92 -24.81
CA ARG A 601 -6.00 -7.87 -26.11
C ARG A 601 -6.99 -6.70 -26.19
N ALA A 602 -6.64 -5.58 -25.55
CA ALA A 602 -7.47 -4.37 -25.56
C ALA A 602 -7.52 -3.77 -26.97
N PRO A 603 -8.69 -3.35 -27.48
CA PRO A 603 -8.81 -2.73 -28.80
C PRO A 603 -8.14 -1.36 -28.85
N ASN A 604 -7.71 -0.94 -30.05
CA ASN A 604 -6.83 0.23 -30.28
C ASN A 604 -7.37 1.59 -29.78
N ASN A 605 -8.65 1.69 -29.40
CA ASN A 605 -9.26 2.86 -28.78
C ASN A 605 -9.02 2.94 -27.26
N VAL A 606 -8.68 1.84 -26.60
CA VAL A 606 -8.40 1.79 -25.15
C VAL A 606 -6.98 2.28 -24.87
N LYS A 607 -6.88 3.42 -24.18
CA LYS A 607 -5.63 3.96 -23.66
C LYS A 607 -5.33 3.43 -22.25
N HIS A 608 -4.07 3.54 -21.83
CA HIS A 608 -3.69 3.30 -20.44
C HIS A 608 -4.28 4.39 -19.52
N PHE A 609 -4.62 4.04 -18.27
CA PHE A 609 -5.26 4.94 -17.29
C PHE A 609 -4.32 6.05 -16.73
N VAL A 610 -3.14 6.21 -17.33
CA VAL A 610 -2.15 7.25 -17.04
C VAL A 610 -1.50 7.59 -18.38
N ASP A 611 -1.65 8.82 -18.86
CA ASP A 611 -0.99 9.27 -20.09
C ASP A 611 0.51 9.53 -19.88
N GLU A 612 0.89 10.13 -18.75
CA GLU A 612 2.27 10.55 -18.46
C GLU A 612 3.27 9.40 -18.40
N THR A 613 4.53 9.66 -18.78
CA THR A 613 5.57 8.64 -18.98
C THR A 613 6.87 8.97 -18.26
N VAL A 614 7.47 7.97 -17.63
CA VAL A 614 8.77 8.10 -16.94
C VAL A 614 9.92 8.19 -17.94
N PRO A 615 10.92 9.09 -17.76
CA PRO A 615 12.15 9.10 -18.56
C PRO A 615 12.94 7.78 -18.44
N PRO A 616 13.60 7.31 -19.52
CA PRO A 616 14.20 5.97 -19.57
C PRO A 616 15.28 5.75 -18.50
N ASP A 617 16.09 6.76 -18.18
CA ASP A 617 17.14 6.65 -17.14
C ASP A 617 16.56 6.47 -15.73
N ILE A 618 15.46 7.18 -15.45
CA ILE A 618 14.73 7.08 -14.18
C ILE A 618 14.00 5.74 -14.11
N GLN A 619 13.36 5.32 -15.20
CA GLN A 619 12.71 4.01 -15.30
C GLN A 619 13.72 2.87 -15.07
N LYS A 620 14.92 2.96 -15.65
CA LYS A 620 16.00 1.97 -15.47
C LYS A 620 16.45 1.87 -14.01
N ARG A 621 16.46 2.98 -13.26
CA ARG A 621 16.74 2.97 -11.81
C ARG A 621 15.65 2.24 -11.03
N PHE A 622 14.36 2.53 -11.27
CA PHE A 622 13.26 1.81 -10.61
C PHE A 622 13.19 0.32 -11.00
N MET A 623 13.48 -0.03 -12.26
CA MET A 623 13.63 -1.42 -12.70
C MET A 623 14.75 -2.16 -11.96
N ASN A 624 15.92 -1.54 -11.79
CA ASN A 624 17.01 -2.12 -11.00
C ASN A 624 16.59 -2.29 -9.53
N ILE A 625 16.00 -1.26 -8.91
CA ILE A 625 15.49 -1.32 -7.52
C ILE A 625 14.51 -2.50 -7.36
N LYS A 626 13.52 -2.66 -8.26
CA LYS A 626 12.56 -3.77 -8.21
C LYS A 626 13.25 -5.14 -8.36
N ARG A 627 14.16 -5.27 -9.34
CA ARG A 627 14.90 -6.52 -9.62
C ARG A 627 15.78 -6.93 -8.45
N ASP A 628 16.52 -5.97 -7.89
CA ASP A 628 17.56 -6.24 -6.90
C ASP A 628 16.98 -6.42 -5.49
N LEU A 629 15.81 -5.83 -5.19
CA LEU A 629 15.16 -5.92 -3.89
C LEU A 629 14.62 -7.34 -3.59
N PHE A 630 13.97 -8.00 -4.54
CA PHE A 630 13.36 -9.32 -4.30
C PHE A 630 14.37 -10.39 -3.84
N PRO A 631 15.54 -10.57 -4.48
CA PRO A 631 16.58 -11.49 -4.00
C PRO A 631 17.17 -11.10 -2.64
N GLN A 632 17.24 -9.80 -2.31
CA GLN A 632 17.73 -9.34 -1.02
C GLN A 632 16.73 -9.66 0.12
N VAL A 633 15.44 -9.36 -0.06
CA VAL A 633 14.40 -9.73 0.92
C VAL A 633 14.36 -11.24 1.13
N LYS A 634 14.43 -12.02 0.04
CA LYS A 634 14.38 -13.49 0.09
C LYS A 634 15.50 -14.12 0.95
N ARG A 635 16.62 -13.43 1.20
CA ARG A 635 17.70 -13.93 2.08
C ARG A 635 17.30 -13.99 3.55
N PHE A 636 16.49 -13.04 4.02
CA PHE A 636 16.15 -12.89 5.44
C PHE A 636 14.66 -13.10 5.74
N ASN A 637 13.79 -13.01 4.73
CA ASN A 637 12.38 -13.37 4.79
C ASN A 637 11.90 -13.83 3.40
N THR A 638 11.70 -15.15 3.25
CA THR A 638 11.19 -15.77 2.02
C THR A 638 9.72 -15.45 1.77
N GLU A 639 8.88 -15.48 2.80
CA GLU A 639 7.44 -15.21 2.74
C GLU A 639 7.15 -13.81 2.19
N LEU A 640 7.80 -12.79 2.74
CA LEU A 640 7.63 -11.39 2.34
C LEU A 640 8.04 -11.17 0.87
N ALA A 641 9.08 -11.84 0.40
CA ALA A 641 9.50 -11.78 -1.00
C ALA A 641 8.42 -12.36 -1.93
N PHE A 642 7.82 -13.50 -1.59
CA PHE A 642 6.72 -14.06 -2.37
C PHE A 642 5.45 -13.20 -2.28
N ILE A 643 5.09 -12.68 -1.10
CA ILE A 643 3.97 -11.75 -0.93
C ILE A 643 4.13 -10.51 -1.81
N MET A 644 5.32 -9.89 -1.82
CA MET A 644 5.68 -8.80 -2.74
C MET A 644 5.42 -9.17 -4.20
N GLN A 645 5.91 -10.33 -4.64
CA GLN A 645 5.76 -10.81 -6.01
C GLN A 645 4.28 -11.04 -6.38
N HIS A 646 3.50 -11.68 -5.50
CA HIS A 646 2.08 -11.95 -5.74
C HIS A 646 1.23 -10.67 -5.77
N ILE A 647 1.46 -9.71 -4.88
CA ILE A 647 0.79 -8.39 -4.91
C ILE A 647 0.99 -7.72 -6.27
N VAL A 648 2.22 -7.71 -6.77
CA VAL A 648 2.59 -7.13 -8.08
C VAL A 648 1.96 -7.86 -9.28
N ILE A 649 1.72 -9.17 -9.18
CA ILE A 649 1.01 -9.92 -10.23
C ILE A 649 -0.49 -9.59 -10.19
N SER A 650 -1.10 -9.60 -9.00
CA SER A 650 -2.52 -9.26 -8.80
C SER A 650 -2.82 -7.82 -9.20
N GLU A 651 -1.90 -6.87 -8.96
CA GLU A 651 -2.03 -5.47 -9.37
C GLU A 651 -2.13 -5.34 -10.90
N LYS A 652 -1.33 -6.09 -11.68
CA LYS A 652 -1.46 -6.11 -13.15
C LYS A 652 -2.81 -6.67 -13.61
N LEU A 653 -3.29 -7.74 -12.98
CA LEU A 653 -4.61 -8.32 -13.31
C LEU A 653 -5.73 -7.31 -13.02
N TRP A 654 -5.64 -6.61 -11.89
CA TRP A 654 -6.56 -5.56 -11.48
C TRP A 654 -6.59 -4.37 -12.46
N TRP A 655 -5.42 -3.85 -12.85
CA TRP A 655 -5.30 -2.83 -13.89
C TRP A 655 -5.91 -3.28 -15.23
N GLY A 656 -5.80 -4.58 -15.58
CA GLY A 656 -6.39 -5.14 -16.79
C GLY A 656 -7.93 -5.15 -16.76
N TRP A 657 -8.53 -5.50 -15.61
CA TRP A 657 -9.98 -5.42 -15.42
C TRP A 657 -10.49 -3.98 -15.43
N ILE A 658 -9.77 -3.03 -14.82
CA ILE A 658 -10.12 -1.60 -14.86
C ILE A 658 -10.14 -1.10 -16.31
N LEU A 659 -9.13 -1.45 -17.12
CA LEU A 659 -8.99 -0.93 -18.49
C LEU A 659 -9.95 -1.55 -19.51
N TYR A 660 -10.18 -2.87 -19.47
CA TYR A 660 -10.96 -3.57 -20.50
C TYR A 660 -12.11 -4.40 -19.95
N GLY A 661 -12.05 -4.84 -18.69
CA GLY A 661 -13.14 -5.55 -18.02
C GLY A 661 -13.45 -6.95 -18.52
N LYS A 662 -12.80 -7.40 -19.60
CA LYS A 662 -13.14 -8.63 -20.32
C LYS A 662 -12.04 -9.66 -20.24
N ASP A 663 -12.44 -10.93 -20.20
CA ASP A 663 -11.49 -12.04 -20.30
C ASP A 663 -10.86 -12.09 -21.71
N THR A 664 -9.53 -12.19 -21.71
CA THR A 664 -8.68 -12.35 -22.89
C THR A 664 -9.02 -13.54 -23.79
N LYS A 665 -9.64 -14.61 -23.26
CA LYS A 665 -10.00 -15.82 -24.01
C LYS A 665 -11.41 -15.75 -24.59
N THR A 666 -12.41 -15.40 -23.78
CA THR A 666 -13.85 -15.47 -24.12
C THR A 666 -14.46 -14.15 -24.56
N GLY A 667 -13.83 -13.00 -24.28
CA GLY A 667 -14.35 -11.67 -24.64
C GLY A 667 -15.59 -11.21 -23.84
N LYS A 668 -16.08 -12.03 -22.91
CA LYS A 668 -17.14 -11.70 -21.93
C LYS A 668 -16.57 -10.88 -20.78
N SER A 669 -17.43 -10.21 -19.99
CA SER A 669 -16.98 -9.56 -18.74
C SER A 669 -16.33 -10.58 -17.81
N LEU A 670 -15.29 -10.15 -17.11
CA LEU A 670 -14.46 -10.99 -16.24
C LEU A 670 -15.19 -11.38 -14.94
N PHE A 671 -16.21 -10.60 -14.54
CA PHE A 671 -17.11 -10.89 -13.42
C PHE A 671 -18.57 -11.06 -13.88
N PHE A 672 -18.78 -11.49 -15.13
CA PHE A 672 -20.09 -11.95 -15.57
C PHE A 672 -20.46 -13.20 -14.76
N GLU A 673 -21.48 -13.11 -13.91
CA GLU A 673 -21.95 -14.22 -13.09
C GLU A 673 -22.45 -15.36 -13.98
N LYS A 674 -21.57 -16.33 -14.23
CA LYS A 674 -22.01 -17.71 -14.42
C LYS A 674 -22.63 -18.16 -13.10
N PHE A 675 -23.95 -18.11 -13.00
CA PHE A 675 -24.68 -19.02 -12.13
C PHE A 675 -24.26 -20.43 -12.55
N VAL A 676 -23.47 -21.09 -11.70
CA VAL A 676 -23.01 -22.45 -11.96
C VAL A 676 -24.23 -23.33 -11.88
N THR A 677 -24.66 -23.88 -13.01
CA THR A 677 -25.83 -24.74 -13.04
C THR A 677 -25.51 -26.08 -12.35
N GLN A 678 -26.55 -26.80 -11.94
CA GLN A 678 -26.39 -28.18 -11.45
C GLN A 678 -25.67 -29.04 -12.52
N GLU A 679 -25.99 -28.81 -13.80
CA GLU A 679 -25.39 -29.45 -14.97
C GLU A 679 -23.89 -29.11 -15.13
N ASP A 680 -23.48 -27.85 -14.93
CA ASP A 680 -22.06 -27.46 -14.92
C ASP A 680 -21.28 -28.21 -13.80
N LEU A 681 -21.88 -28.37 -12.62
CA LEU A 681 -21.25 -29.09 -11.49
C LEU A 681 -21.10 -30.58 -11.79
N GLU A 682 -22.16 -31.23 -12.29
CA GLU A 682 -22.15 -32.65 -12.66
C GLU A 682 -21.16 -32.92 -13.82
N GLN A 683 -21.05 -32.01 -14.79
CA GLN A 683 -20.04 -32.10 -15.84
C GLN A 683 -18.61 -31.97 -15.27
N VAL A 684 -18.35 -31.01 -14.39
CA VAL A 684 -17.02 -30.85 -13.76
C VAL A 684 -16.67 -32.05 -12.87
N GLU A 685 -17.63 -32.64 -12.16
CA GLU A 685 -17.39 -33.86 -11.38
C GLU A 685 -17.07 -35.07 -12.28
N SER A 686 -17.74 -35.19 -13.43
CA SER A 686 -17.47 -36.20 -14.45
C SER A 686 -16.07 -36.04 -15.05
N ASP A 687 -15.70 -34.82 -15.46
CA ASP A 687 -14.36 -34.50 -15.99
C ASP A 687 -13.27 -34.75 -14.92
N PHE A 688 -13.53 -34.40 -13.65
CA PHE A 688 -12.60 -34.64 -12.55
C PHE A 688 -12.37 -36.15 -12.30
N LYS A 689 -13.44 -36.96 -12.32
CA LYS A 689 -13.36 -38.44 -12.29
C LYS A 689 -12.63 -39.01 -13.52
N GLY A 690 -12.72 -38.32 -14.67
CA GLY A 690 -11.96 -38.64 -15.88
C GLY A 690 -10.45 -38.39 -15.74
N ILE A 691 -10.07 -37.25 -15.15
CA ILE A 691 -8.68 -36.86 -14.90
C ILE A 691 -8.05 -37.70 -13.79
N TYR A 692 -8.71 -37.80 -12.65
CA TYR A 692 -8.26 -38.56 -11.47
C TYR A 692 -8.92 -39.93 -11.38
N ARG A 693 -8.68 -40.78 -12.38
CA ARG A 693 -8.93 -42.22 -12.22
C ARG A 693 -8.05 -42.77 -11.10
N PHE A 694 -8.67 -43.19 -9.99
CA PHE A 694 -7.99 -44.01 -8.99
C PHE A 694 -7.36 -45.24 -9.66
N LYS A 695 -6.09 -45.51 -9.35
CA LYS A 695 -5.37 -46.66 -9.91
C LYS A 695 -5.76 -47.95 -9.20
N GLU A 696 -6.98 -48.44 -9.46
CA GLU A 696 -7.48 -49.74 -8.99
C GLU A 696 -6.62 -50.92 -9.44
N GLY A 697 -5.93 -50.76 -10.58
CA GLY A 697 -4.98 -51.73 -11.10
C GLY A 697 -3.78 -51.93 -10.17
N LYS A 698 -3.78 -53.03 -9.43
CA LYS A 698 -2.67 -53.45 -8.55
C LYS A 698 -1.34 -53.41 -9.30
N TYR A 699 -0.38 -52.67 -8.75
CA TYR A 699 0.95 -52.54 -9.33
C TYR A 699 1.67 -53.90 -9.40
N PHE A 700 2.40 -54.16 -10.49
CA PHE A 700 3.05 -55.46 -10.74
C PHE A 700 4.08 -55.86 -9.66
N ASN A 701 4.64 -54.87 -8.95
CA ASN A 701 5.49 -55.11 -7.80
C ASN A 701 4.64 -55.11 -6.52
N ASN A 702 4.51 -56.28 -5.87
CA ASN A 702 3.81 -56.44 -4.60
C ASN A 702 4.38 -55.58 -3.44
N TYR A 703 5.59 -55.03 -3.59
CA TYR A 703 6.21 -54.13 -2.63
C TYR A 703 6.71 -52.87 -3.33
N VAL A 704 6.75 -51.77 -2.56
CA VAL A 704 7.02 -50.37 -2.98
C VAL A 704 8.04 -50.23 -4.11
N THR A 705 9.21 -50.88 -4.02
CA THR A 705 10.23 -50.84 -5.08
C THR A 705 10.46 -52.21 -5.74
N PRO A 706 10.89 -52.25 -7.03
CA PRO A 706 11.32 -53.48 -7.69
C PRO A 706 12.48 -54.17 -6.95
N GLN A 707 13.35 -53.39 -6.29
CA GLN A 707 14.49 -53.91 -5.53
C GLN A 707 14.02 -54.69 -4.29
N VAL A 708 13.10 -54.13 -3.49
CA VAL A 708 12.50 -54.83 -2.35
C VAL A 708 11.71 -56.05 -2.83
N THR A 709 10.93 -55.90 -3.90
CA THR A 709 10.19 -57.03 -4.51
C THR A 709 11.13 -58.17 -4.96
N ARG A 710 12.28 -57.86 -5.57
CA ARG A 710 13.28 -58.86 -5.96
C ARG A 710 13.94 -59.51 -4.74
N LYS A 711 14.27 -58.75 -3.69
CA LYS A 711 14.81 -59.29 -2.43
C LYS A 711 13.82 -60.21 -1.72
N MET A 712 12.54 -59.84 -1.62
CA MET A 712 11.51 -60.68 -0.99
C MET A 712 11.13 -61.91 -1.82
N LYS A 713 11.30 -61.87 -3.16
CA LYS A 713 11.14 -63.03 -4.06
C LYS A 713 12.37 -63.97 -4.08
N THR A 714 13.42 -63.75 -3.28
CA THR A 714 14.54 -64.70 -3.19
C THR A 714 14.11 -65.97 -2.44
N PRO A 715 14.16 -67.18 -3.06
CA PRO A 715 13.73 -68.40 -2.37
C PRO A 715 14.72 -68.78 -1.27
N ARG A 716 14.23 -68.95 -0.05
CA ARG A 716 14.99 -69.39 1.13
C ARG A 716 14.51 -70.76 1.58
N GLY A 717 15.42 -71.65 1.94
CA GLY A 717 15.12 -73.01 2.41
C GLY A 717 16.39 -73.81 2.66
N LEU A 718 16.31 -74.79 3.57
CA LEU A 718 17.44 -75.64 3.95
C LEU A 718 17.99 -76.46 2.77
N ASP A 719 17.10 -76.93 1.89
CA ASP A 719 17.43 -77.80 0.75
C ASP A 719 18.51 -77.19 -0.18
N ARG A 720 18.58 -75.85 -0.26
CA ARG A 720 19.54 -75.11 -1.10
C ARG A 720 20.93 -74.95 -0.47
N LEU A 721 21.07 -75.17 0.85
CA LEU A 721 22.38 -75.21 1.50
C LEU A 721 23.11 -76.54 1.25
N SER A 722 22.36 -77.61 0.96
CA SER A 722 22.92 -78.92 0.56
C SER A 722 23.53 -78.94 -0.85
N GLU A 723 23.25 -77.95 -1.70
CA GLU A 723 23.76 -77.86 -3.08
C GLU A 723 25.15 -77.23 -3.18
N MET A 724 25.81 -76.91 -2.06
CA MET A 724 27.12 -76.24 -2.05
C MET A 724 28.25 -77.20 -2.49
N GLU A 725 28.77 -77.00 -3.72
CA GLU A 725 29.73 -77.90 -4.36
C GLU A 725 30.99 -78.18 -3.51
N GLN A 726 31.19 -79.44 -3.13
CA GLN A 726 32.41 -79.87 -2.44
C GLN A 726 33.54 -80.16 -3.43
N LEU A 727 34.44 -79.18 -3.62
CA LEU A 727 35.64 -79.25 -4.47
C LEU A 727 36.33 -80.64 -4.43
N SER A 728 36.31 -81.39 -5.53
CA SER A 728 36.96 -82.71 -5.61
C SER A 728 38.47 -82.56 -5.79
N THR A 729 39.25 -83.12 -4.84
CA THR A 729 40.73 -83.06 -4.89
C THR A 729 41.29 -83.78 -6.11
N GLU A 730 40.73 -84.93 -6.49
CA GLU A 730 41.17 -85.68 -7.68
C GLU A 730 40.97 -84.91 -8.99
N GLN A 731 39.86 -84.18 -9.11
CA GLN A 731 39.59 -83.34 -10.29
C GLN A 731 40.58 -82.17 -10.36
N VAL A 732 40.91 -81.56 -9.21
CA VAL A 732 41.91 -80.48 -9.12
C VAL A 732 43.32 -81.01 -9.43
N LYS A 733 43.73 -82.20 -8.93
CA LYS A 733 45.01 -82.82 -9.31
C LYS A 733 45.09 -83.07 -10.82
N LYS A 734 44.02 -83.54 -11.45
CA LYS A 734 43.97 -83.72 -12.92
C LYS A 734 44.08 -82.37 -13.67
N GLN A 735 43.44 -81.31 -13.18
CA GLN A 735 43.57 -79.97 -13.78
C GLN A 735 44.99 -79.39 -13.63
N ILE A 736 45.64 -79.56 -12.47
CA ILE A 736 47.03 -79.16 -12.25
C ILE A 736 47.96 -79.89 -13.22
N ASN A 737 47.84 -81.22 -13.32
CA ASN A 737 48.68 -82.03 -14.21
C ASN A 737 48.46 -81.70 -15.70
N ASN A 738 47.23 -81.40 -16.12
CA ASN A 738 46.95 -80.96 -17.48
C ASN A 738 47.59 -79.60 -17.79
N ILE A 739 47.49 -78.62 -16.87
CA ILE A 739 48.12 -77.30 -17.04
C ILE A 739 49.65 -77.42 -17.01
N GLU A 740 50.20 -78.34 -16.23
CA GLU A 740 51.63 -78.64 -16.22
C GLU A 740 52.11 -79.30 -17.52
N PHE A 741 51.27 -80.11 -18.17
CA PHE A 741 51.53 -80.59 -19.52
C PHE A 741 51.46 -79.43 -20.54
N GLU A 742 50.42 -78.60 -20.49
CA GLU A 742 50.27 -77.40 -21.34
C GLU A 742 51.47 -76.44 -21.20
N ILE A 743 52.02 -76.22 -20.00
CA ILE A 743 53.20 -75.36 -19.74
C ILE A 743 54.50 -75.92 -20.35
N ASN A 744 54.60 -77.25 -20.51
CA ASN A 744 55.78 -77.93 -21.04
C ASN A 744 55.73 -78.15 -22.57
N ASP A 745 54.54 -78.20 -23.16
CA ASP A 745 54.30 -78.30 -24.61
C ASP A 745 54.29 -76.92 -25.33
N LEU A 746 54.52 -75.81 -24.61
CA LEU A 746 54.52 -74.44 -25.15
C LEU A 746 55.94 -73.89 -25.42
N ASP A 747 56.22 -73.58 -26.70
CA ASP A 747 57.43 -72.87 -27.16
C ASP A 747 57.38 -71.36 -26.79
N ASP A 748 58.38 -70.88 -26.02
CA ASP A 748 58.84 -69.50 -25.78
C ASP A 748 57.85 -68.32 -25.58
N ASP A 749 56.53 -68.53 -25.54
CA ASP A 749 55.53 -67.47 -25.26
C ASP A 749 55.35 -67.24 -23.75
N ALA A 750 56.07 -66.25 -23.23
CA ALA A 750 56.21 -65.98 -21.79
C ALA A 750 54.90 -65.60 -21.09
N ASP A 751 54.02 -64.82 -21.72
CA ASP A 751 52.81 -64.30 -21.06
C ASP A 751 51.75 -65.41 -20.88
N VAL A 752 51.59 -66.29 -21.87
CA VAL A 752 50.72 -67.46 -21.77
C VAL A 752 51.24 -68.42 -20.68
N LYS A 753 52.56 -68.63 -20.64
CA LYS A 753 53.23 -69.46 -19.64
C LYS A 753 53.04 -68.92 -18.22
N ASN A 754 53.11 -67.61 -18.03
CA ASN A 754 52.82 -66.94 -16.76
C ASN A 754 51.36 -67.11 -16.33
N GLN A 755 50.39 -66.85 -17.21
CA GLN A 755 48.96 -67.02 -16.89
C GLN A 755 48.60 -68.47 -16.51
N LEU A 756 49.18 -69.45 -17.21
CA LEU A 756 49.03 -70.87 -16.87
C LEU A 756 49.72 -71.21 -15.54
N SER A 757 50.89 -70.64 -15.25
CA SER A 757 51.60 -70.82 -13.98
C SER A 757 50.82 -70.24 -12.78
N GLU A 758 50.20 -69.07 -12.91
CA GLU A 758 49.31 -68.50 -11.90
C GLU A 758 48.08 -69.38 -11.68
N LYS A 759 47.44 -69.83 -12.77
CA LYS A 759 46.26 -70.72 -12.73
C LYS A 759 46.60 -72.06 -12.08
N LYS A 760 47.76 -72.65 -12.39
CA LYS A 760 48.33 -73.83 -11.71
C LYS A 760 48.50 -73.56 -10.22
N SER A 761 49.17 -72.45 -9.86
CA SER A 761 49.45 -72.05 -8.48
C SER A 761 48.18 -71.84 -7.64
N LEU A 762 47.15 -71.22 -8.21
CA LEU A 762 45.84 -71.04 -7.56
C LEU A 762 45.10 -72.37 -7.35
N LEU A 763 45.17 -73.30 -8.31
CA LEU A 763 44.60 -74.64 -8.16
C LEU A 763 45.37 -75.48 -7.13
N THR A 764 46.69 -75.45 -7.16
CA THR A 764 47.58 -76.09 -6.18
C THR A 764 47.37 -75.52 -4.77
N TRP A 765 47.15 -74.21 -4.63
CA TRP A 765 46.79 -73.61 -3.34
C TRP A 765 45.40 -74.06 -2.86
N ARG A 766 44.39 -74.10 -3.73
CA ARG A 766 43.05 -74.63 -3.39
C ARG A 766 43.11 -76.11 -3.00
N LEU A 767 43.92 -76.91 -3.69
CA LEU A 767 44.20 -78.30 -3.38
C LEU A 767 44.81 -78.44 -1.98
N TYR A 768 45.98 -77.84 -1.74
CA TYR A 768 46.66 -77.94 -0.45
C TYR A 768 45.84 -77.35 0.70
N ARG A 769 44.99 -76.34 0.45
CA ARG A 769 44.05 -75.84 1.46
C ARG A 769 43.01 -76.89 1.89
N LYS A 770 42.60 -77.80 0.99
CA LYS A 770 41.73 -78.94 1.31
C LYS A 770 42.52 -80.14 1.85
N GLU A 771 43.64 -80.51 1.25
CA GLU A 771 44.46 -81.65 1.71
C GLU A 771 45.08 -81.41 3.10
N ARG A 772 45.33 -80.16 3.49
CA ARG A 772 45.69 -79.77 4.87
C ARG A 772 44.61 -80.09 5.92
N SER A 773 43.36 -80.35 5.51
CA SER A 773 42.30 -80.85 6.42
C SER A 773 42.24 -82.38 6.51
N ALA A 774 43.00 -83.10 5.67
CA ALA A 774 43.03 -84.56 5.61
C ALA A 774 44.41 -85.12 6.01
N ASN A 775 45.43 -84.93 5.16
CA ASN A 775 46.81 -85.39 5.36
C ASN A 775 47.78 -84.20 5.42
N TRP A 776 47.66 -83.38 6.46
CA TRP A 776 48.44 -82.13 6.57
C TRP A 776 49.96 -82.32 6.57
N LEU A 777 50.45 -83.46 7.07
CA LEU A 777 51.88 -83.73 7.20
C LEU A 777 52.52 -83.99 5.83
N GLU A 778 51.93 -84.91 5.07
CA GLU A 778 52.29 -85.30 3.70
C GLU A 778 52.20 -84.09 2.75
N ALA A 779 51.06 -83.38 2.76
CA ALA A 779 50.87 -82.15 2.00
C ALA A 779 51.86 -81.02 2.37
N SER A 780 52.45 -81.04 3.57
CA SER A 780 53.49 -80.09 3.98
C SER A 780 54.91 -80.57 3.64
N GLN A 781 55.10 -81.85 3.33
CA GLN A 781 56.34 -82.40 2.79
C GLN A 781 56.40 -82.17 1.28
N ASP A 782 55.35 -82.52 0.53
CA ASP A 782 55.24 -82.26 -0.92
C ASP A 782 55.52 -80.78 -1.26
N LEU A 783 54.85 -79.86 -0.55
CA LEU A 783 55.03 -78.42 -0.76
C LEU A 783 56.45 -77.94 -0.39
N ARG A 784 57.12 -78.61 0.56
CA ARG A 784 58.50 -78.29 0.94
C ARG A 784 59.49 -78.80 -0.11
N GLU A 785 59.23 -79.96 -0.71
CA GLU A 785 60.03 -80.49 -1.82
C GLU A 785 59.87 -79.63 -3.08
N GLN A 786 58.64 -79.23 -3.44
CA GLN A 786 58.39 -78.27 -4.53
C GLN A 786 59.08 -76.91 -4.30
N MET A 787 58.99 -76.36 -3.09
CA MET A 787 59.67 -75.10 -2.73
C MET A 787 61.20 -75.21 -2.81
N LEU A 788 61.77 -76.38 -2.50
CA LEU A 788 63.21 -76.62 -2.61
C LEU A 788 63.65 -76.78 -4.07
N SER A 789 62.90 -77.52 -4.91
CA SER A 789 63.24 -77.66 -6.34
C SER A 789 63.21 -76.32 -7.08
N CYS A 790 62.34 -75.39 -6.68
CA CYS A 790 62.30 -74.03 -7.24
C CYS A 790 63.45 -73.10 -6.79
N GLN A 791 64.34 -73.54 -5.89
CA GLN A 791 65.47 -72.75 -5.39
C GLN A 791 66.82 -73.09 -6.03
N GLU A 792 66.92 -74.16 -6.83
CA GLU A 792 68.20 -74.60 -7.43
C GLU A 792 68.48 -74.00 -8.82
N GLU A 793 67.54 -73.27 -9.44
CA GLU A 793 67.64 -72.72 -10.81
C GLU A 793 67.96 -71.21 -10.91
N VAL A 794 68.92 -70.67 -10.12
CA VAL A 794 69.48 -69.32 -10.39
C VAL A 794 71.02 -69.29 -10.22
N PRO A 795 71.80 -69.34 -11.31
CA PRO A 795 73.27 -69.25 -11.25
C PRO A 795 73.83 -67.91 -11.76
N GLY A 796 74.11 -66.97 -10.85
CA GLY A 796 75.29 -66.08 -10.98
C GLY A 796 75.10 -64.55 -11.00
N LEU A 797 76.06 -63.90 -10.32
CA LEU A 797 76.56 -62.51 -10.47
C LEU A 797 75.77 -61.32 -9.89
N ASN A 798 76.18 -60.99 -8.66
CA ASN A 798 76.77 -59.70 -8.23
C ASN A 798 76.04 -58.36 -8.45
N GLU A 799 75.73 -57.72 -7.32
CA GLU A 799 76.27 -56.41 -6.88
C GLU A 799 77.11 -55.60 -7.90
N GLU A 800 76.60 -54.43 -8.32
CA GLU A 800 77.13 -53.09 -7.94
C GLU A 800 76.16 -51.96 -8.40
N GLU A 801 76.46 -50.70 -8.08
CA GLU A 801 75.57 -49.53 -8.20
C GLU A 801 75.77 -48.76 -9.53
N GLU A 802 74.74 -48.06 -10.04
CA GLU A 802 74.87 -46.69 -10.58
C GLU A 802 73.49 -46.02 -10.79
N GLU A 803 73.46 -44.68 -10.87
CA GLU A 803 72.26 -43.82 -10.90
C GLU A 803 71.91 -43.38 -12.33
N GLU A 804 70.63 -43.15 -12.65
CA GLU A 804 70.24 -42.09 -13.61
C GLU A 804 68.77 -41.63 -13.40
N ASP A 805 68.59 -40.35 -13.06
CA ASP A 805 67.32 -39.60 -13.21
C ASP A 805 67.11 -39.22 -14.69
N VAL A 806 65.86 -39.06 -15.16
CA VAL A 806 65.37 -37.87 -15.92
C VAL A 806 63.90 -38.01 -16.41
N SER A 807 63.22 -36.86 -16.39
CA SER A 807 61.83 -36.49 -16.70
C SER A 807 61.05 -37.15 -17.86
N ASP A 808 59.73 -37.22 -17.64
CA ASP A 808 58.60 -36.79 -18.51
C ASP A 808 58.57 -37.09 -20.02
N SER A 809 57.52 -37.82 -20.43
CA SER A 809 56.62 -37.46 -21.55
C SER A 809 55.22 -38.03 -21.22
N GLU A 810 54.14 -37.26 -21.14
CA GLU A 810 53.46 -36.42 -22.15
C GLU A 810 52.59 -37.18 -23.17
N ILE A 811 51.29 -36.81 -23.20
CA ILE A 811 50.46 -36.64 -24.43
C ILE A 811 49.93 -37.95 -25.10
N ASP A 812 48.68 -38.07 -25.60
CA ASP A 812 47.64 -37.08 -25.93
C ASP A 812 46.17 -37.53 -25.64
N ASN A 813 45.22 -36.65 -26.00
CA ASN A 813 43.75 -36.77 -26.02
C ASN A 813 43.18 -37.86 -26.96
N ASP A 814 41.86 -38.19 -26.84
CA ASP A 814 40.88 -37.81 -27.89
C ASP A 814 39.37 -38.11 -27.60
N TYR A 815 38.57 -37.16 -28.09
CA TYR A 815 37.11 -36.99 -28.39
C TYR A 815 35.99 -38.01 -28.01
N ASP A 816 35.06 -37.51 -27.17
CA ASP A 816 33.67 -37.08 -27.50
C ASP A 816 32.64 -37.96 -28.27
N LYS A 817 31.40 -37.96 -27.70
CA LYS A 817 30.05 -37.91 -28.36
C LYS A 817 29.52 -39.14 -29.10
N ASP A 818 28.20 -39.42 -29.20
CA ASP A 818 26.89 -38.91 -28.70
C ASP A 818 25.91 -40.15 -28.75
N GLU A 819 24.64 -40.24 -28.29
CA GLU A 819 23.63 -39.37 -27.65
C GLU A 819 22.59 -40.26 -26.87
N GLU A 820 21.48 -39.68 -26.34
CA GLU A 820 20.22 -40.34 -25.87
C GLU A 820 20.25 -41.29 -24.61
N MET A 821 19.21 -41.46 -23.75
CA MET A 821 17.92 -40.76 -23.46
C MET A 821 17.26 -41.25 -22.12
N VAL A 822 16.26 -40.50 -21.62
CA VAL A 822 15.07 -40.92 -20.79
C VAL A 822 15.17 -41.24 -19.27
N ASP A 823 14.48 -40.36 -18.49
CA ASP A 823 13.56 -40.47 -17.33
C ASP A 823 13.85 -41.08 -15.92
N GLU A 824 13.32 -40.31 -14.94
CA GLU A 824 12.68 -40.61 -13.64
C GLU A 824 12.88 -41.99 -12.94
N SER A 825 13.10 -42.08 -11.61
CA SER A 825 12.01 -41.89 -10.63
C SER A 825 12.38 -42.20 -9.14
N SER A 826 11.64 -41.55 -8.23
CA SER A 826 11.19 -41.97 -6.88
C SER A 826 11.98 -42.97 -5.97
N GLU A 827 12.32 -42.46 -4.77
CA GLU A 827 11.89 -42.95 -3.44
C GLU A 827 12.36 -44.27 -2.73
N THR A 828 12.29 -44.16 -1.39
CA THR A 828 12.07 -45.18 -0.32
C THR A 828 13.21 -46.08 0.20
N LYS A 829 13.54 -45.81 1.48
CA LYS A 829 13.43 -46.70 2.66
C LYS A 829 13.58 -48.23 2.46
N LYS A 830 14.41 -48.87 3.31
CA LYS A 830 13.94 -49.59 4.52
C LYS A 830 15.08 -50.23 5.34
N ARG A 831 14.95 -50.25 6.68
CA ARG A 831 15.58 -51.23 7.58
C ARG A 831 14.78 -52.55 7.55
N PRO A 832 15.31 -53.62 8.15
CA PRO A 832 14.51 -54.48 9.03
C PRO A 832 15.06 -54.53 10.47
N LEU A 833 14.22 -54.98 11.39
CA LEU A 833 14.55 -55.47 12.73
C LEU A 833 14.83 -57.01 12.62
N GLU A 834 14.86 -57.89 13.62
CA GLU A 834 14.43 -57.95 15.03
C GLU A 834 15.43 -58.86 15.81
N ASP A 835 15.72 -58.49 17.07
CA ASP A 835 15.59 -59.28 18.33
C ASP A 835 16.28 -60.68 18.47
N GLU A 836 16.49 -61.31 19.64
CA GLU A 836 16.08 -61.08 21.07
C GLU A 836 17.06 -61.86 22.03
N GLU A 837 16.97 -61.64 23.36
CA GLU A 837 17.45 -62.52 24.49
C GLU A 837 18.95 -62.94 24.59
N GLU A 838 19.57 -63.33 25.72
CA GLU A 838 19.39 -63.09 27.18
C GLU A 838 20.73 -63.36 27.94
N GLU A 839 20.83 -62.91 29.21
CA GLU A 839 21.60 -63.39 30.41
C GLU A 839 22.92 -64.24 30.32
N GLU A 840 23.86 -64.29 31.30
CA GLU A 840 23.91 -63.87 32.72
C GLU A 840 25.39 -63.68 33.25
N LYS A 841 25.56 -62.90 34.35
CA LYS A 841 26.58 -62.89 35.46
C LYS A 841 28.00 -63.50 35.27
N GLU A 842 29.10 -62.93 35.81
CA GLU A 842 29.39 -62.73 37.25
C GLU A 842 30.43 -61.59 37.60
N ASN A 843 30.81 -61.47 38.89
CA ASN A 843 31.43 -60.30 39.54
C ASN A 843 32.98 -60.26 39.60
N SER A 844 33.58 -59.06 39.70
CA SER A 844 34.34 -58.66 40.92
C SER A 844 34.76 -57.16 41.02
N ASP A 845 34.59 -56.63 42.24
CA ASP A 845 35.32 -55.56 42.95
C ASP A 845 35.53 -54.11 42.42
N ASN A 846 34.74 -53.21 43.02
CA ASN A 846 35.21 -52.05 43.81
C ASN A 846 36.19 -51.01 43.21
N LYS A 847 35.64 -49.83 42.87
CA LYS A 847 35.55 -48.72 43.86
C LYS A 847 34.57 -47.59 43.50
N LYS A 848 33.77 -47.25 44.52
CA LYS A 848 33.02 -46.01 44.85
C LYS A 848 33.41 -44.70 44.13
N ALA A 849 32.55 -43.66 44.03
CA ALA A 849 31.11 -43.40 44.26
C ALA A 849 30.90 -41.86 44.22
N LYS A 850 29.73 -41.23 44.04
CA LYS A 850 28.38 -41.60 43.56
C LYS A 850 27.74 -40.29 43.02
N ILE A 851 27.11 -40.29 41.85
CA ILE A 851 25.63 -40.22 41.59
C ILE A 851 24.97 -38.89 42.02
N GLU A 852 24.28 -38.11 41.16
CA GLU A 852 23.15 -38.38 40.21
C GLU A 852 21.73 -38.24 40.85
N PRO A 853 20.65 -38.00 40.08
CA PRO A 853 19.72 -36.91 40.41
C PRO A 853 18.21 -37.30 40.49
N GLU A 854 17.34 -36.28 40.45
CA GLU A 854 15.93 -36.34 40.01
C GLU A 854 14.93 -37.12 40.93
N PRO A 855 13.60 -37.13 40.66
CA PRO A 855 12.74 -36.01 41.04
C PRO A 855 11.43 -36.44 41.74
N THR A 856 10.58 -35.51 42.20
CA THR A 856 9.14 -35.78 42.44
C THR A 856 8.27 -34.53 42.54
N GLN A 857 6.97 -34.69 42.35
CA GLN A 857 5.91 -33.66 42.38
C GLN A 857 5.24 -33.59 43.77
N ALA A 858 4.67 -32.44 44.15
CA ALA A 858 3.36 -32.31 44.84
C ALA A 858 2.98 -30.83 45.15
N ASP A 859 1.84 -30.41 44.60
CA ASP A 859 0.67 -29.78 45.26
C ASP A 859 0.75 -28.47 46.11
N GLU A 860 -0.09 -27.52 45.65
CA GLU A 860 -1.07 -26.71 46.40
C GLU A 860 -0.70 -25.40 47.17
N VAL A 861 -1.79 -24.62 47.37
CA VAL A 861 -2.04 -23.46 48.27
C VAL A 861 -1.56 -22.05 47.87
N ASN A 862 -2.42 -21.38 47.10
CA ASN A 862 -3.01 -20.04 47.29
C ASN A 862 -2.31 -18.95 48.15
N GLY A 863 -2.28 -17.73 47.59
CA GLY A 863 -2.61 -16.48 48.30
C GLY A 863 -1.45 -15.68 48.93
N GLU A 864 -1.64 -14.41 49.30
CA GLU A 864 -2.73 -13.47 48.98
C GLU A 864 -2.26 -12.01 49.23
N ILE A 865 -2.61 -11.09 48.30
CA ILE A 865 -2.94 -9.66 48.49
C ILE A 865 -1.86 -8.72 49.11
N GLU A 866 -2.18 -7.42 49.05
CA GLU A 866 -1.60 -6.24 49.72
C GLU A 866 -0.28 -5.65 49.19
N GLU A 867 -0.12 -4.33 49.10
CA GLU A 867 -0.90 -3.15 48.63
C GLU A 867 -0.13 -1.89 49.12
N GLU A 868 -0.41 -0.73 48.50
CA GLU A 868 -0.03 0.64 48.94
C GLU A 868 1.50 0.98 49.01
N GLN A 869 1.97 2.12 48.46
CA GLN A 869 2.06 3.49 49.02
C GLN A 869 2.91 3.56 50.33
N ASP A 870 3.71 4.59 50.64
CA ASP A 870 3.81 5.97 50.14
C ASP A 870 5.22 6.57 50.45
N ASN A 871 5.53 7.78 49.94
CA ASN A 871 6.66 8.66 50.33
C ASN A 871 8.09 8.16 50.00
N GLY A 872 9.13 9.01 49.97
CA GLY A 872 9.14 10.48 50.01
C GLY A 872 10.47 11.09 50.49
N ASP A 873 11.18 11.75 49.57
CA ASP A 873 12.11 12.87 49.78
C ASP A 873 13.40 12.74 50.67
N ASN A 874 14.56 12.79 49.97
CA ASN A 874 15.56 13.89 50.07
C ASN A 874 16.59 13.95 51.24
N LYS A 875 17.91 13.76 50.93
CA LYS A 875 19.02 14.75 51.17
C LYS A 875 20.48 14.31 50.86
N ASN A 876 21.20 15.19 50.14
CA ASN A 876 22.62 15.62 50.25
C ASN A 876 23.78 14.69 50.66
N ALA A 877 24.84 14.64 49.81
CA ALA A 877 26.25 14.81 50.26
C ALA A 877 27.25 15.24 49.14
N LYS A 878 27.63 16.53 49.15
CA LYS A 878 28.96 17.15 48.92
C LYS A 878 30.18 16.27 48.49
N ILE A 879 30.98 16.73 47.51
CA ILE A 879 32.41 17.14 47.63
C ILE A 879 33.01 17.61 46.26
N GLU A 880 34.00 18.51 46.32
CA GLU A 880 34.78 19.21 45.28
C GLU A 880 36.29 19.14 45.66
N PRO A 881 37.29 19.66 44.88
CA PRO A 881 37.52 19.65 43.42
C PRO A 881 39.02 19.45 43.01
N GLU A 882 39.32 19.49 41.68
CA GLU A 882 40.53 20.13 41.05
C GLU A 882 41.99 19.60 41.32
N PRO A 883 43.09 20.14 40.70
CA PRO A 883 43.24 20.97 39.48
C PRO A 883 44.48 20.64 38.55
N THR A 884 44.75 21.54 37.58
CA THR A 884 46.07 21.89 36.93
C THR A 884 46.74 20.87 35.97
N GLN A 885 47.51 21.24 34.92
CA GLN A 885 47.85 22.50 34.20
C GLN A 885 48.26 22.10 32.75
N ILE A 886 47.87 22.76 31.64
CA ILE A 886 48.33 24.04 31.06
C ILE A 886 49.86 24.15 30.86
N ASP A 887 50.31 24.24 29.60
CA ASP A 887 51.20 25.31 29.10
C ASP A 887 51.31 25.27 27.55
N GLU A 888 51.69 26.41 26.94
CA GLU A 888 51.96 26.61 25.51
C GLU A 888 53.48 26.77 25.29
N GLU A 889 54.04 26.39 24.13
CA GLU A 889 55.11 27.19 23.49
C GLU A 889 55.39 26.86 22.01
N ASN A 890 56.29 27.64 21.39
CA ASN A 890 56.58 27.71 19.95
C ASN A 890 57.93 27.07 19.60
N GLY A 891 58.17 26.76 18.32
CA GLY A 891 59.49 26.38 17.82
C GLY A 891 59.56 26.13 16.30
N GLU A 892 60.10 27.08 15.54
CA GLU A 892 60.52 26.91 14.14
C GLU A 892 61.95 26.32 14.06
N ILE A 893 62.38 25.81 12.89
CA ILE A 893 63.65 26.12 12.17
C ILE A 893 64.10 25.00 11.18
N GLU A 894 64.24 25.39 9.89
CA GLU A 894 65.24 24.98 8.85
C GLU A 894 65.43 23.46 8.49
N GLU A 895 65.86 23.03 7.28
CA GLU A 895 66.10 23.65 5.96
C GLU A 895 66.16 22.59 4.81
N GLU A 896 66.05 23.04 3.55
CA GLU A 896 66.72 22.53 2.30
C GLU A 896 66.74 21.02 1.88
N SER A 897 66.97 20.63 0.60
CA SER A 897 66.76 21.29 -0.72
C SER A 897 66.87 20.26 -1.89
N LYS A 898 66.52 20.72 -3.12
CA LYS A 898 66.65 20.11 -4.48
C LYS A 898 65.48 19.21 -4.94
N GLN A 899 64.92 19.33 -6.15
CA GLN A 899 65.47 19.51 -7.53
C GLN A 899 66.15 18.21 -8.04
N ASP A 900 65.94 17.75 -9.27
CA ASP A 900 65.86 18.52 -10.54
C ASP A 900 64.61 18.35 -11.43
N ASN A 901 64.51 19.25 -12.41
CA ASN A 901 63.60 19.18 -13.58
C ASN A 901 64.35 18.65 -14.82
N ILE A 902 63.60 18.22 -15.85
CA ILE A 902 63.78 18.51 -17.29
C ILE A 902 62.54 17.90 -18.00
N SER A 903 61.59 18.60 -18.61
CA SER A 903 61.55 19.76 -19.54
C SER A 903 61.74 19.36 -21.01
N GLY A 904 60.64 19.41 -21.78
CA GLY A 904 60.61 19.27 -23.24
C GLY A 904 59.29 19.85 -23.78
N GLN A 905 59.36 20.82 -24.69
CA GLN A 905 58.25 21.69 -25.11
C GLN A 905 58.51 22.19 -26.55
N VAL A 906 57.52 22.89 -27.15
CA VAL A 906 57.61 23.86 -28.28
C VAL A 906 57.10 23.38 -29.67
N SER A 907 55.87 23.83 -29.98
CA SER A 907 55.35 24.42 -31.25
C SER A 907 55.39 23.63 -32.60
N ASP A 908 54.81 24.05 -33.74
CA ASP A 908 54.16 25.33 -34.16
C ASP A 908 53.11 25.13 -35.28
N ALA A 909 52.23 26.14 -35.50
CA ALA A 909 51.49 26.49 -36.76
C ALA A 909 50.62 25.42 -37.51
N GLU A 910 49.76 25.71 -38.51
CA GLU A 910 48.85 26.82 -38.90
C GLU A 910 47.83 26.25 -39.92
N GLU A 911 46.56 26.73 -39.98
CA GLU A 911 45.77 27.03 -41.21
C GLU A 911 44.24 27.25 -40.97
N LEU A 912 43.62 27.99 -41.89
CA LEU A 912 42.20 28.37 -42.04
C LEU A 912 41.95 28.64 -43.56
N PRO A 913 40.72 28.88 -44.04
CA PRO A 913 39.41 28.27 -43.77
C PRO A 913 38.73 27.82 -45.10
N LYS A 914 37.41 27.52 -45.10
CA LYS A 914 36.53 27.75 -46.27
C LYS A 914 35.04 27.79 -45.92
N GLU A 915 34.27 28.49 -46.74
CA GLU A 915 32.87 28.91 -46.50
C GLU A 915 31.99 28.73 -47.76
N VAL A 916 30.70 28.37 -47.56
CA VAL A 916 29.48 28.96 -48.22
C VAL A 916 29.33 28.74 -49.76
N PRO A 917 28.16 28.94 -50.43
CA PRO A 917 26.72 29.02 -50.04
C PRO A 917 25.84 27.91 -50.68
N ALA A 918 24.51 27.90 -50.40
CA ALA A 918 23.47 28.34 -51.37
C ALA A 918 22.05 27.76 -51.15
N ASN A 919 21.06 28.64 -51.36
CA ASN A 919 19.62 28.44 -51.52
C ASN A 919 18.80 27.80 -50.38
N GLU A 920 17.49 28.07 -50.24
CA GLU A 920 16.61 29.26 -50.35
C GLU A 920 15.15 28.77 -50.38
N ASN A 921 14.22 29.64 -49.96
CA ASN A 921 12.75 29.52 -50.07
C ASN A 921 12.08 28.42 -49.20
N SER A 922 10.96 28.59 -48.48
CA SER A 922 9.99 29.67 -48.12
C SER A 922 8.55 29.15 -48.32
N GLU A 923 7.55 29.84 -47.76
CA GLU A 923 6.11 29.45 -47.75
C GLU A 923 5.85 28.22 -46.84
N GLU A 924 5.20 28.27 -45.68
CA GLU A 924 4.41 29.29 -44.94
C GLU A 924 3.04 29.73 -45.54
N VAL A 925 2.10 30.00 -44.61
CA VAL A 925 0.75 30.62 -44.74
C VAL A 925 -0.36 29.80 -45.45
N PRO A 926 -1.69 30.04 -45.18
CA PRO A 926 -2.52 28.98 -44.57
C PRO A 926 -3.99 28.95 -45.07
N ALA A 927 -4.93 28.62 -44.17
CA ALA A 927 -6.39 28.90 -44.22
C ALA A 927 -7.23 27.96 -45.13
N ASN A 928 -8.57 27.86 -44.99
CA ASN A 928 -9.48 28.32 -43.93
C ASN A 928 -10.78 27.48 -43.92
N GLU A 929 -11.68 27.77 -42.97
CA GLU A 929 -13.16 27.55 -43.04
C GLU A 929 -13.66 26.07 -43.09
N ASN A 930 -14.60 25.60 -42.24
CA ASN A 930 -15.96 26.03 -41.84
C ASN A 930 -17.08 25.41 -42.70
N SER A 931 -18.29 25.34 -42.12
CA SER A 931 -19.54 24.77 -42.66
C SER A 931 -19.56 23.22 -42.85
N GLU A 932 -20.69 22.51 -42.77
CA GLU A 932 -21.86 22.58 -41.87
C GLU A 932 -22.73 21.31 -42.08
N GLU A 933 -23.61 21.03 -41.13
CA GLU A 933 -24.89 20.28 -41.23
C GLU A 933 -25.07 19.04 -42.17
N ALA A 934 -25.16 17.88 -41.51
CA ALA A 934 -26.38 17.03 -41.45
C ALA A 934 -26.69 15.92 -42.49
N ASN A 935 -27.60 15.04 -42.01
CA ASN A 935 -28.47 14.06 -42.68
C ASN A 935 -27.96 12.65 -43.07
N ASN A 936 -28.45 11.69 -42.26
CA ASN A 936 -29.25 10.52 -42.65
C ASN A 936 -28.61 9.24 -43.25
N ASN A 937 -28.53 8.25 -42.34
CA ASN A 937 -28.91 6.84 -42.50
C ASN A 937 -28.04 5.86 -43.33
N PRO A 938 -28.13 4.54 -43.03
CA PRO A 938 -27.19 3.54 -43.51
C PRO A 938 -27.65 2.82 -44.80
N PRO A 939 -26.74 2.12 -45.50
CA PRO A 939 -27.09 1.12 -46.50
C PRO A 939 -27.42 -0.25 -45.86
N GLU A 940 -28.43 -0.92 -46.40
CA GLU A 940 -28.84 -2.29 -46.05
C GLU A 940 -28.22 -3.34 -47.00
N GLU A 941 -28.21 -4.59 -46.51
CA GLU A 941 -28.37 -5.89 -47.19
C GLU A 941 -27.79 -6.20 -48.61
N ALA A 942 -27.07 -7.34 -48.66
CA ALA A 942 -27.30 -8.49 -49.56
C ALA A 942 -26.46 -9.69 -49.02
N ASN A 943 -27.05 -10.81 -48.58
CA ASN A 943 -27.55 -11.97 -49.35
C ASN A 943 -26.41 -12.74 -50.08
N ASP A 944 -26.31 -14.07 -50.02
CA ASP A 944 -27.41 -15.06 -50.17
C ASP A 944 -27.31 -16.38 -49.36
N ASN A 945 -28.41 -17.16 -49.45
CA ASN A 945 -28.86 -18.29 -48.60
C ASN A 945 -28.34 -19.73 -48.93
N PRO A 946 -28.71 -20.75 -48.12
CA PRO A 946 -28.39 -22.18 -48.33
C PRO A 946 -29.57 -23.02 -48.92
N PRO A 947 -29.42 -24.36 -49.04
CA PRO A 947 -30.52 -25.34 -49.12
C PRO A 947 -30.60 -26.22 -47.83
N GLU A 948 -31.78 -26.37 -47.19
CA GLU A 948 -32.72 -27.54 -47.25
C GLU A 948 -32.31 -28.73 -46.34
N GLU A 949 -33.20 -29.53 -45.71
CA GLU A 949 -34.64 -29.78 -45.95
C GLU A 949 -35.44 -30.14 -44.64
N ALA A 950 -36.76 -30.32 -44.77
CA ALA A 950 -37.88 -30.46 -43.80
C ALA A 950 -37.78 -31.55 -42.67
N ASN A 951 -38.70 -31.72 -41.69
CA ASN A 951 -40.19 -31.72 -41.74
C ASN A 951 -40.92 -31.58 -40.36
N ASP A 952 -42.26 -31.48 -40.39
CA ASP A 952 -43.18 -31.03 -39.31
C ASP A 952 -43.99 -32.12 -38.52
N ASN A 953 -44.30 -31.81 -37.25
CA ASN A 953 -45.57 -31.92 -36.45
C ASN A 953 -46.72 -32.96 -36.72
N PRO A 954 -47.69 -33.18 -35.78
CA PRO A 954 -47.71 -33.10 -34.30
C PRO A 954 -48.14 -34.49 -33.68
N PRO A 955 -49.29 -34.82 -32.99
CA PRO A 955 -50.49 -34.11 -32.46
C PRO A 955 -50.83 -34.36 -30.94
N GLU A 956 -52.10 -34.09 -30.57
CA GLU A 956 -52.98 -34.35 -29.39
C GLU A 956 -52.73 -35.65 -28.55
N ASP A 957 -53.13 -35.80 -27.26
CA ASP A 957 -54.43 -35.47 -26.62
C ASP A 957 -54.37 -35.36 -25.04
N THR A 958 -55.50 -35.12 -24.36
CA THR A 958 -55.70 -35.01 -22.88
C THR A 958 -56.57 -36.19 -22.33
N PRO A 959 -57.04 -36.33 -21.03
CA PRO A 959 -56.98 -35.46 -19.83
C PRO A 959 -56.86 -36.17 -18.43
N LYS A 960 -57.13 -35.41 -17.34
CA LYS A 960 -57.79 -35.77 -16.04
C LYS A 960 -57.03 -36.29 -14.80
N GLU A 961 -57.11 -35.48 -13.74
CA GLU A 961 -57.73 -35.73 -12.40
C GLU A 961 -57.50 -37.07 -11.65
N THR A 962 -56.79 -37.01 -10.52
CA THR A 962 -57.22 -37.59 -9.23
C THR A 962 -56.69 -36.77 -8.04
N GLU A 963 -57.56 -36.43 -7.09
CA GLU A 963 -57.21 -35.90 -5.76
C GLU A 963 -56.78 -37.03 -4.82
N ILE A 964 -56.06 -36.71 -3.73
CA ILE A 964 -56.16 -37.31 -2.38
C ILE A 964 -55.28 -36.50 -1.42
N ASP A 965 -55.84 -36.13 -0.26
CA ASP A 965 -55.12 -35.50 0.85
C ASP A 965 -54.24 -36.51 1.61
N ASP A 966 -53.17 -36.05 2.29
CA ASP A 966 -53.23 -35.90 3.75
C ASP A 966 -52.00 -35.18 4.34
N ASN A 967 -52.18 -34.60 5.53
CA ASN A 967 -51.11 -33.94 6.30
C ASN A 967 -50.44 -34.94 7.24
N VAL A 968 -49.16 -34.72 7.58
CA VAL A 968 -48.62 -34.86 8.96
C VAL A 968 -47.43 -33.90 9.11
N ASP A 969 -47.36 -33.18 10.22
CA ASP A 969 -46.24 -32.32 10.65
C ASP A 969 -45.03 -33.14 11.11
N GLU A 970 -43.80 -32.62 10.97
CA GLU A 970 -42.72 -33.00 11.90
C GLU A 970 -41.72 -31.87 12.14
N GLU A 971 -41.23 -31.78 13.38
CA GLU A 971 -40.42 -30.65 13.88
C GLU A 971 -38.93 -30.83 13.56
N THR A 972 -38.31 -29.89 12.84
CA THR A 972 -36.84 -29.87 12.69
C THR A 972 -36.17 -29.30 13.93
N GLN A 973 -35.90 -30.14 14.92
CA GLN A 973 -35.02 -29.79 16.04
C GLN A 973 -33.55 -29.72 15.58
N GLU A 974 -32.84 -28.66 15.98
CA GLU A 974 -31.40 -28.53 15.73
C GLU A 974 -30.62 -29.54 16.58
N HIS A 975 -29.96 -30.50 15.95
CA HIS A 975 -28.93 -31.32 16.61
C HIS A 975 -27.58 -31.16 15.92
N VAL A 976 -26.65 -30.53 16.64
CA VAL A 976 -25.27 -30.33 16.22
C VAL A 976 -24.46 -31.58 16.55
N GLU A 977 -24.16 -32.40 15.54
CA GLU A 977 -23.15 -33.46 15.65
C GLU A 977 -21.96 -33.19 14.73
N SER A 978 -20.77 -33.13 15.32
CA SER A 978 -19.50 -32.98 14.61
C SER A 978 -18.98 -34.34 14.14
N PRO A 979 -18.67 -34.55 12.84
CA PRO A 979 -18.21 -35.83 12.35
C PRO A 979 -16.81 -36.15 12.87
N SER A 980 -16.70 -37.20 13.69
CA SER A 980 -15.43 -37.80 14.10
C SER A 980 -14.79 -38.57 12.94
N LEU A 981 -13.50 -38.36 12.70
CA LEU A 981 -12.70 -39.21 11.82
C LEU A 981 -12.61 -40.63 12.42
N PRO A 982 -12.81 -41.70 11.63
CA PRO A 982 -12.49 -43.06 12.03
C PRO A 982 -11.01 -43.38 11.80
N ASP A 983 -10.37 -44.05 12.76
CA ASP A 983 -9.07 -44.70 12.57
C ASP A 983 -9.18 -45.97 11.69
N ASN A 984 -8.04 -46.42 11.14
CA ASN A 984 -7.74 -47.62 10.32
C ASN A 984 -7.77 -47.43 8.78
N GLU A 985 -6.61 -47.27 8.13
CA GLU A 985 -5.65 -48.33 7.70
C GLU A 985 -4.29 -47.72 7.28
#